data_AF-A0A9D7VGE9-F1
#
_entry.id   AF-A0A9D7VGE9-F1
#
_cell.length_a   1.000
_cell.length_b   1.000
_cell.length_c   1.000
_cell.angle_alpha   90.00
_cell.angle_beta   90.00
_cell.angle_gamma   90.00
#
_symmetry.space_group_name_H-M   'P 1'
#
loop_
_entity.id
_entity.type
_entity.pdbx_description
1 polymer ?
#
loop_
_entity_poly.entity_id
_entity_poly.type
_entity_poly.pdbx_seq_one_letter_code
_entity_poly.pdbx_strand_id
1 'polypeptide(L)'
;MSTRKLLLRFAKPYPGLILLTILLGFSGALFNGISTALIVPVVLKIVGQEVDLTTAPPILRKMISPFDNAPENYRIGIMAGAIIFTIILKNLATYASALASSSLTRKLTADMRETGLKILLEIDIDYYAKTKVGDLINRLGGEIGRAASALGSIVKIVVLGITILVFVGLLLSISWQLTIAATLLLSLVTLVNQYAISRSKIFGKMLSEMSKAYSISVLETLNGIRLVKATGNEEKEFQRIQKLIRDREKADFQSQVNSEAITPIGEVMGITALLMIVILSKTFFANQISSLSTVLLTYLLVLLRVLPLLSQLNTIRSNFASTAASVDVTNEFLSLDNKPFMGNGKLPYTKLQEGVSFNSLCFAYPGHEKLVLKDVNLYLPRGTTLALVGGSGAGKSTLADLLPRFYDPIAGAITIDGVDLREFDVVSLRRRMGIVSQDTFLFNDSVKNNIAYGCPEATDDEILTATKRANAYEFISKLPQGFDTLIGDRGVMLSGGQRQRLAIARALVQNPEILILDEATSALDTVSERLVQTALDELSRHRTTLVIAHRLSTVQKADRIAVLDRGQVVEVGNHEELLQKGGYYSRLYSMQFAERPETITKPNQSLLRISHEIRTQLNSMIGFLRLLLDDLVDDAQERQELIEDSYKSAWRILNTIDVFDDVINSQISGQILAISDQNQNVISSHYQNFNQISAEFRTYLNLILSSLRSLSDNLLYSLEEQIQFLSESYESAIYLINNLEKFEESISN
;
A
#
# COMPACT_ATOMS: atom_id res chain seq x y z
N MET A 1 -24.01 5.65 -11.74
CA MET A 1 -24.65 7.00 -11.63
C MET A 1 -24.10 8.00 -12.65
N SER A 2 -24.91 8.91 -13.21
CA SER A 2 -24.45 10.04 -14.04
C SER A 2 -23.58 11.02 -13.23
N THR A 3 -22.53 11.59 -13.83
CA THR A 3 -21.68 12.68 -13.31
C THR A 3 -22.48 13.73 -12.52
N ARG A 4 -23.70 14.07 -12.99
CA ARG A 4 -24.60 15.04 -12.33
C ARG A 4 -25.08 14.62 -10.94
N LYS A 5 -25.28 13.33 -10.68
CA LYS A 5 -25.79 12.81 -9.39
C LYS A 5 -24.76 12.94 -8.27
N LEU A 6 -23.47 12.68 -8.56
CA LEU A 6 -22.41 12.89 -7.57
C LEU A 6 -22.28 14.37 -7.20
N LEU A 7 -22.31 15.25 -8.21
CA LEU A 7 -22.20 16.68 -8.00
C LEU A 7 -23.32 17.20 -7.09
N LEU A 8 -24.56 16.76 -7.31
CA LEU A 8 -25.70 17.12 -6.47
C LEU A 8 -25.62 16.52 -5.06
N ARG A 9 -25.16 15.27 -4.92
CA ARG A 9 -25.05 14.59 -3.62
C ARG A 9 -24.15 15.36 -2.64
N PHE A 10 -22.98 15.80 -3.09
CA PHE A 10 -22.02 16.50 -2.23
C PHE A 10 -22.24 18.02 -2.15
N ALA A 11 -22.91 18.63 -3.13
CA ALA A 11 -23.26 20.06 -3.06
C ALA A 11 -24.47 20.34 -2.15
N LYS A 12 -25.41 19.40 -2.04
CA LYS A 12 -26.68 19.56 -1.30
C LYS A 12 -26.54 19.93 0.19
N PRO A 13 -25.53 19.43 0.96
CA PRO A 13 -25.33 19.82 2.35
C PRO A 13 -24.88 21.28 2.56
N TYR A 14 -24.41 21.96 1.51
CA TYR A 14 -23.86 23.32 1.59
C TYR A 14 -24.69 24.39 0.85
N PRO A 15 -26.03 24.41 0.96
CA PRO A 15 -26.85 25.33 0.18
C PRO A 15 -26.59 26.79 0.58
N GLY A 16 -26.36 27.04 1.87
CA GLY A 16 -26.06 28.38 2.38
C GLY A 16 -24.75 28.95 1.85
N LEU A 17 -23.69 28.14 1.75
CA LEU A 17 -22.40 28.60 1.20
C LEU A 17 -22.47 28.83 -0.32
N ILE A 18 -23.19 27.97 -1.05
CA ILE A 18 -23.41 28.15 -2.49
C ILE A 18 -24.21 29.44 -2.72
N LEU A 19 -25.32 29.62 -1.99
CA LEU A 19 -26.16 30.80 -2.09
C LEU A 19 -25.42 32.08 -1.69
N LEU A 20 -24.63 32.05 -0.61
CA LEU A 20 -23.77 33.15 -0.20
C LEU A 20 -22.75 33.51 -1.29
N THR A 21 -22.11 32.51 -1.89
CA THR A 21 -21.17 32.71 -2.99
C THR A 21 -21.85 33.38 -4.19
N ILE A 22 -23.06 32.93 -4.55
CA ILE A 22 -23.83 33.49 -5.65
C ILE A 22 -24.29 34.92 -5.33
N LEU A 23 -24.78 35.19 -4.13
CA LEU A 23 -25.23 36.53 -3.72
C LEU A 23 -24.08 37.54 -3.64
N LEU A 24 -22.93 37.16 -3.09
CA LEU A 24 -21.74 38.00 -3.05
C LEU A 24 -21.19 38.25 -4.46
N GLY A 25 -21.18 37.21 -5.30
CA GLY A 25 -20.81 37.32 -6.70
C GLY A 25 -21.73 38.26 -7.47
N PHE A 26 -23.05 38.14 -7.29
CA PHE A 26 -24.03 39.06 -7.88
C PHE A 26 -23.87 40.50 -7.38
N SER A 27 -23.66 40.70 -6.08
CA SER A 27 -23.42 42.03 -5.51
C SER A 27 -22.15 42.66 -6.10
N GLY A 28 -21.07 41.88 -6.23
CA GLY A 28 -19.84 42.30 -6.89
C GLY A 28 -20.06 42.68 -8.36
N ALA A 29 -20.86 41.89 -9.08
CA ALA A 29 -21.24 42.17 -10.47
C ALA A 29 -22.04 43.48 -10.62
N LEU A 30 -22.99 43.69 -9.72
CA LEU A 30 -23.85 44.88 -9.70
C LEU A 30 -23.03 46.14 -9.40
N PHE A 31 -22.15 46.10 -8.40
CA PHE A 31 -21.24 47.21 -8.10
C PHE A 31 -20.27 47.49 -9.26
N ASN A 32 -19.78 46.44 -9.94
CA ASN A 32 -18.93 46.60 -11.12
C ASN A 32 -19.66 47.29 -12.29
N GLY A 33 -20.92 46.90 -12.52
CA GLY A 33 -21.78 47.53 -13.52
C GLY A 33 -22.02 49.00 -13.22
N ILE A 34 -22.39 49.33 -11.98
CA ILE A 34 -22.61 50.71 -11.51
C ILE A 34 -21.34 51.55 -11.64
N SER A 35 -20.19 51.06 -11.16
CA SER A 35 -18.94 51.81 -11.23
C SER A 35 -18.54 52.07 -12.69
N THR A 36 -18.70 51.07 -13.56
CA THR A 36 -18.41 51.21 -15.00
C THR A 36 -19.33 52.23 -15.66
N ALA A 37 -20.62 52.20 -15.34
CA ALA A 37 -21.61 53.13 -15.85
C ALA A 37 -21.33 54.57 -15.44
N LEU A 38 -20.90 54.79 -14.19
CA LEU A 38 -20.61 56.13 -13.63
C LEU A 38 -19.29 56.72 -14.14
N ILE A 39 -18.31 55.90 -14.52
CA ILE A 39 -17.04 56.39 -15.09
C ILE A 39 -17.28 57.15 -16.39
N VAL A 40 -18.21 56.69 -17.23
CA VAL A 40 -18.38 57.24 -18.57
C VAL A 40 -18.82 58.72 -18.56
N PRO A 41 -19.88 59.14 -17.83
CA PRO A 41 -20.26 60.54 -17.71
C PRO A 41 -19.14 61.45 -17.16
N VAL A 42 -18.33 60.95 -16.22
CA VAL A 42 -17.20 61.71 -15.65
C VAL A 42 -16.14 61.97 -16.72
N VAL A 43 -15.76 60.95 -17.49
CA VAL A 43 -14.77 61.08 -18.57
C VAL A 43 -15.27 62.06 -19.65
N LEU A 44 -16.52 61.94 -20.08
CA LEU A 44 -17.12 62.81 -21.09
C LEU A 44 -17.15 64.28 -20.65
N LYS A 45 -17.52 64.54 -19.39
CA LYS A 45 -17.53 65.89 -18.83
C LYS A 45 -16.13 66.50 -18.72
N ILE A 46 -15.10 65.70 -18.38
CA ILE A 46 -13.70 66.16 -18.33
C ILE A 46 -13.15 66.48 -19.73
N VAL A 47 -13.55 65.71 -20.75
CA VAL A 47 -13.13 65.92 -22.15
C VAL A 47 -13.84 67.13 -22.80
N GLY A 48 -14.72 67.82 -22.08
CA GLY A 48 -15.38 69.05 -22.54
C GLY A 48 -16.56 68.80 -23.48
N GLN A 49 -17.09 67.58 -23.52
CA GLN A 49 -18.38 67.31 -24.18
C GLN A 49 -19.52 67.57 -23.21
N GLU A 50 -20.50 68.38 -23.62
CA GLU A 50 -21.75 68.51 -22.87
C GLU A 50 -22.48 67.17 -22.88
N VAL A 51 -22.58 66.54 -21.71
CA VAL A 51 -23.38 65.33 -21.53
C VAL A 51 -24.84 65.76 -21.58
N ASP A 52 -25.45 65.68 -22.75
CA ASP A 52 -26.89 65.96 -22.89
C ASP A 52 -27.70 64.82 -22.26
N LEU A 53 -27.93 64.94 -20.94
CA LEU A 53 -28.60 63.96 -20.07
C LEU A 53 -30.04 63.64 -20.53
N THR A 54 -30.59 64.44 -21.44
CA THR A 54 -31.93 64.26 -22.04
C THR A 54 -31.98 63.16 -23.11
N THR A 55 -30.83 62.65 -23.58
CA THR A 55 -30.73 61.55 -24.56
C THR A 55 -30.20 60.24 -23.96
N ALA A 56 -29.71 60.27 -22.71
CA ALA A 56 -29.15 59.10 -22.06
C ALA A 56 -30.21 57.99 -21.82
N PRO A 57 -29.83 56.70 -21.81
CA PRO A 57 -30.67 55.59 -21.40
C PRO A 57 -31.35 55.79 -20.03
N PRO A 58 -32.58 55.28 -19.81
CA PRO A 58 -33.30 55.43 -18.55
C PRO A 58 -32.52 54.96 -17.31
N ILE A 59 -31.76 53.88 -17.46
CA ILE A 59 -30.94 53.31 -16.38
C ILE A 59 -29.78 54.25 -16.01
N LEU A 60 -29.11 54.83 -17.01
CA LEU A 60 -28.02 55.79 -16.78
C LEU A 60 -28.54 57.08 -16.15
N ARG A 61 -29.70 57.59 -16.59
CA ARG A 61 -30.34 58.75 -15.93
C ARG A 61 -30.69 58.46 -14.49
N LYS A 62 -31.25 57.29 -14.18
CA LYS A 62 -31.57 56.91 -12.80
C LYS A 62 -30.32 56.82 -11.92
N MET A 63 -29.20 56.34 -12.46
CA MET A 63 -27.91 56.30 -11.74
C MET A 63 -27.26 57.67 -11.55
N ILE A 64 -27.48 58.62 -12.48
CA ILE A 64 -26.90 59.97 -12.43
C ILE A 64 -27.78 60.95 -11.63
N SER A 65 -29.10 60.73 -11.60
CA SER A 65 -30.08 61.60 -10.91
C SER A 65 -29.75 61.97 -9.46
N PRO A 66 -29.12 61.12 -8.62
CA PRO A 66 -28.74 61.50 -7.26
C PRO A 66 -27.65 62.59 -7.22
N PHE A 67 -26.87 62.73 -8.29
CA PHE A 67 -25.77 63.69 -8.41
C PHE A 67 -26.19 65.01 -9.06
N ASP A 68 -27.36 65.06 -9.71
CA ASP A 68 -27.88 66.27 -10.35
C ASP A 68 -28.26 67.36 -9.34
N ASN A 69 -28.55 66.97 -8.09
CA ASN A 69 -28.84 67.90 -7.00
C ASN A 69 -27.57 68.50 -6.36
N ALA A 70 -26.37 68.05 -6.73
CA ALA A 70 -25.11 68.54 -6.17
C ALA A 70 -24.60 69.81 -6.88
N PRO A 71 -23.97 70.77 -6.16
CA PRO A 71 -23.39 71.97 -6.73
C PRO A 71 -22.35 71.64 -7.81
N GLU A 72 -22.34 72.42 -8.90
CA GLU A 72 -21.56 72.10 -10.10
C GLU A 72 -20.04 71.96 -9.84
N ASN A 73 -19.52 72.77 -8.92
CA ASN A 73 -18.11 72.77 -8.50
C ASN A 73 -17.67 71.49 -7.76
N TYR A 74 -18.59 70.79 -7.09
CA TYR A 74 -18.29 69.58 -6.30
C TYR A 74 -18.81 68.29 -6.94
N ARG A 75 -19.68 68.39 -7.96
CA ARG A 75 -20.35 67.23 -8.59
C ARG A 75 -19.35 66.17 -9.08
N ILE A 76 -18.27 66.57 -9.76
CA ILE A 76 -17.25 65.64 -10.27
C ILE A 76 -16.52 64.93 -9.12
N GLY A 77 -16.17 65.66 -8.05
CA GLY A 77 -15.53 65.09 -6.87
C GLY A 77 -16.42 64.07 -6.15
N ILE A 78 -17.72 64.37 -6.00
CA ILE A 78 -18.69 63.45 -5.38
C ILE A 78 -18.89 62.20 -6.25
N MET A 79 -18.99 62.36 -7.58
CA MET A 79 -19.10 61.22 -8.51
C MET A 79 -17.84 60.35 -8.48
N ALA A 80 -16.65 60.97 -8.48
CA ALA A 80 -15.38 60.25 -8.36
C ALA A 80 -15.29 59.48 -7.03
N GLY A 81 -15.68 60.11 -5.91
CA GLY A 81 -15.78 59.45 -4.61
C GLY A 81 -16.75 58.26 -4.61
N ALA A 82 -17.93 58.40 -5.23
CA ALA A 82 -18.90 57.31 -5.37
C ALA A 82 -18.38 56.16 -6.25
N ILE A 83 -17.66 56.46 -7.34
CA ILE A 83 -16.99 55.45 -8.18
C ILE A 83 -15.95 54.68 -7.35
N ILE A 84 -15.07 55.38 -6.63
CA ILE A 84 -14.05 54.73 -5.78
C ILE A 84 -14.74 53.85 -4.72
N PHE A 85 -15.77 54.37 -4.05
CA PHE A 85 -16.52 53.63 -3.04
C PHE A 85 -17.18 52.36 -3.61
N THR A 86 -17.83 52.46 -4.77
CA THR A 86 -18.45 51.29 -5.44
C THR A 86 -17.41 50.27 -5.91
N ILE A 87 -16.22 50.72 -6.36
CA ILE A 87 -15.09 49.82 -6.69
C ILE A 87 -14.58 49.09 -5.43
N ILE A 88 -14.48 49.77 -4.29
CA ILE A 88 -14.11 49.15 -3.01
C ILE A 88 -15.13 48.08 -2.63
N LEU A 89 -16.43 48.41 -2.67
CA LEU A 89 -17.50 47.45 -2.39
C LEU A 89 -17.47 46.25 -3.35
N LYS A 90 -17.26 46.50 -4.65
CA LYS A 90 -17.10 45.46 -5.68
C LYS A 90 -15.96 44.50 -5.35
N ASN A 91 -14.79 45.02 -4.98
CA ASN A 91 -13.63 44.18 -4.66
C ASN A 91 -13.82 43.44 -3.34
N LEU A 92 -14.42 44.07 -2.33
CA LEU A 92 -14.79 43.40 -1.07
C LEU A 92 -15.76 42.23 -1.32
N ALA A 93 -16.81 42.46 -2.12
CA ALA A 93 -17.78 41.42 -2.47
C ALA A 93 -17.15 40.29 -3.29
N THR A 94 -16.28 40.61 -4.25
CA THR A 94 -15.57 39.61 -5.06
C THR A 94 -14.59 38.80 -4.20
N TYR A 95 -13.87 39.45 -3.29
CA TYR A 95 -12.99 38.77 -2.34
C TYR A 95 -13.77 37.84 -1.41
N ALA A 96 -14.85 38.33 -0.81
CA ALA A 96 -15.73 37.52 0.04
C ALA A 96 -16.35 36.33 -0.74
N SER A 97 -16.77 36.55 -1.99
CA SER A 97 -17.25 35.49 -2.88
C SER A 97 -16.16 34.46 -3.18
N ALA A 98 -14.91 34.89 -3.39
CA ALA A 98 -13.79 34.00 -3.64
C ALA A 98 -13.44 33.16 -2.39
N LEU A 99 -13.47 33.76 -1.20
CA LEU A 99 -13.30 33.05 0.07
C LEU A 99 -14.41 32.03 0.32
N ALA A 100 -15.66 32.40 0.07
CA ALA A 100 -16.81 31.50 0.19
C ALA A 100 -16.70 30.31 -0.79
N SER A 101 -16.33 30.59 -2.05
CA SER A 101 -16.10 29.56 -3.08
C SER A 101 -14.94 28.63 -2.71
N SER A 102 -13.82 29.18 -2.23
CA SER A 102 -12.67 28.38 -1.78
C SER A 102 -13.02 27.50 -0.58
N SER A 103 -13.76 28.06 0.38
CA SER A 103 -14.25 27.32 1.55
C SER A 103 -15.17 26.17 1.15
N LEU A 104 -16.06 26.38 0.18
CA LEU A 104 -16.91 25.34 -0.39
C LEU A 104 -16.05 24.22 -1.02
N THR A 105 -15.11 24.54 -1.91
CA THR A 105 -14.24 23.53 -2.54
C THR A 105 -13.44 22.73 -1.51
N ARG A 106 -12.92 23.38 -0.46
CA ARG A 106 -12.18 22.71 0.62
C ARG A 106 -13.06 21.73 1.40
N LYS A 107 -14.27 22.15 1.80
CA LYS A 107 -15.23 21.27 2.49
C LYS A 107 -15.66 20.09 1.63
N LEU A 108 -15.97 20.33 0.36
CA LEU A 108 -16.30 19.27 -0.60
C LEU A 108 -15.16 18.25 -0.75
N THR A 109 -13.90 18.73 -0.82
CA THR A 109 -12.73 17.86 -0.91
C THR A 109 -12.58 17.00 0.35
N ALA A 110 -12.76 17.59 1.53
CA ALA A 110 -12.69 16.88 2.81
C ALA A 110 -13.78 15.80 2.91
N ASP A 111 -15.04 16.16 2.69
CA ASP A 111 -16.18 15.22 2.75
C ASP A 111 -16.04 14.06 1.76
N MET A 112 -15.57 14.33 0.54
CA MET A 112 -15.32 13.30 -0.46
C MET A 112 -14.19 12.36 -0.02
N ARG A 113 -13.12 12.87 0.58
CA ARG A 113 -12.00 12.06 1.11
C ARG A 113 -12.46 11.22 2.31
N GLU A 114 -13.21 11.80 3.23
CA GLU A 114 -13.78 11.10 4.39
C GLU A 114 -14.74 10.00 3.93
N THR A 115 -15.61 10.29 2.96
CA THR A 115 -16.51 9.29 2.37
C THR A 115 -15.74 8.18 1.67
N GLY A 116 -14.70 8.53 0.90
CA GLY A 116 -13.86 7.56 0.22
C GLY A 116 -13.11 6.65 1.19
N LEU A 117 -12.57 7.22 2.27
CA LEU A 117 -11.93 6.45 3.33
C LEU A 117 -12.91 5.52 4.04
N LYS A 118 -14.11 6.02 4.37
CA LYS A 118 -15.18 5.21 4.97
C LYS A 118 -15.56 4.02 4.08
N ILE A 119 -15.72 4.26 2.78
CA ILE A 119 -16.01 3.18 1.82
C ILE A 119 -14.89 2.15 1.82
N LEU A 120 -13.62 2.55 1.81
CA LEU A 120 -12.50 1.61 1.86
C LEU A 120 -12.52 0.78 3.15
N LEU A 121 -12.82 1.37 4.30
CA LEU A 121 -12.88 0.62 5.56
C LEU A 121 -14.07 -0.37 5.64
N GLU A 122 -15.13 -0.16 4.85
CA GLU A 122 -16.35 -0.98 4.85
C GLU A 122 -16.42 -1.99 3.70
N ILE A 123 -15.63 -1.81 2.64
CA ILE A 123 -15.67 -2.67 1.45
C ILE A 123 -14.98 -4.01 1.69
N ASP A 124 -15.44 -5.04 0.98
CA ASP A 124 -14.89 -6.38 1.12
C ASP A 124 -13.46 -6.49 0.58
N ILE A 125 -12.73 -7.47 1.11
CA ILE A 125 -11.33 -7.71 0.75
C ILE A 125 -11.15 -8.04 -0.75
N ASP A 126 -12.21 -8.52 -1.43
CA ASP A 126 -12.22 -8.75 -2.88
C ASP A 126 -11.88 -7.48 -3.68
N TYR A 127 -12.34 -6.32 -3.22
CA TYR A 127 -12.03 -5.06 -3.88
C TYR A 127 -10.53 -4.76 -3.88
N TYR A 128 -9.84 -5.12 -2.81
CA TYR A 128 -8.40 -4.93 -2.64
C TYR A 128 -7.57 -5.90 -3.46
N ALA A 129 -8.09 -7.10 -3.76
CA ALA A 129 -7.43 -8.05 -4.65
C ALA A 129 -7.40 -7.54 -6.10
N LYS A 130 -8.44 -6.81 -6.54
CA LYS A 130 -8.57 -6.29 -7.91
C LYS A 130 -7.95 -4.91 -8.09
N THR A 131 -7.79 -4.13 -7.02
CA THR A 131 -7.39 -2.72 -7.08
C THR A 131 -6.01 -2.52 -6.47
N LYS A 132 -5.07 -1.99 -7.26
CA LYS A 132 -3.73 -1.65 -6.76
C LYS A 132 -3.81 -0.50 -5.75
N VAL A 133 -3.11 -0.61 -4.63
CA VAL A 133 -3.06 0.43 -3.56
C VAL A 133 -2.67 1.80 -4.10
N GLY A 134 -1.77 1.87 -5.09
CA GLY A 134 -1.40 3.15 -5.71
C GLY A 134 -2.50 3.83 -6.53
N ASP A 135 -3.44 3.07 -7.08
CA ASP A 135 -4.65 3.65 -7.69
C ASP A 135 -5.54 4.27 -6.60
N LEU A 136 -5.70 3.58 -5.45
CA LEU A 136 -6.49 4.09 -4.32
C LEU A 136 -5.91 5.40 -3.75
N ILE A 137 -4.59 5.49 -3.63
CA ILE A 137 -3.90 6.72 -3.18
C ILE A 137 -4.09 7.85 -4.20
N ASN A 138 -3.97 7.58 -5.51
CA ASN A 138 -4.24 8.59 -6.54
C ASN A 138 -5.70 9.07 -6.51
N ARG A 139 -6.66 8.14 -6.32
CA ARG A 139 -8.09 8.47 -6.20
C ARG A 139 -8.37 9.37 -5.00
N LEU A 140 -7.94 8.98 -3.80
CA LEU A 140 -8.12 9.75 -2.56
C LEU A 140 -7.38 11.10 -2.57
N GLY A 141 -6.17 11.11 -3.12
CA GLY A 141 -5.30 12.27 -3.17
C GLY A 141 -5.69 13.24 -4.28
N GLY A 142 -5.35 12.87 -5.51
CA GLY A 142 -5.40 13.73 -6.69
C GLY A 142 -6.78 13.84 -7.33
N GLU A 143 -7.45 12.70 -7.60
CA GLU A 143 -8.70 12.71 -8.38
C GLU A 143 -9.84 13.42 -7.65
N ILE A 144 -10.01 13.16 -6.33
CA ILE A 144 -11.02 13.86 -5.53
C ILE A 144 -10.80 15.38 -5.52
N GLY A 145 -9.54 15.84 -5.38
CA GLY A 145 -9.22 17.27 -5.40
C GLY A 145 -9.59 17.93 -6.74
N ARG A 146 -9.33 17.24 -7.86
CA ARG A 146 -9.71 17.71 -9.19
C ARG A 146 -11.23 17.69 -9.40
N ALA A 147 -11.92 16.66 -8.92
CA ALA A 147 -13.38 16.58 -8.98
C ALA A 147 -14.06 17.69 -8.15
N ALA A 148 -13.57 17.97 -6.95
CA ALA A 148 -14.05 19.08 -6.13
C ALA A 148 -13.78 20.45 -6.78
N SER A 149 -12.64 20.59 -7.48
CA SER A 149 -12.34 21.80 -8.27
C SER A 149 -13.28 21.97 -9.46
N ALA A 150 -13.71 20.88 -10.11
CA ALA A 150 -14.73 20.90 -11.15
C ALA A 150 -16.08 21.41 -10.59
N LEU A 151 -16.46 20.97 -9.39
CA LEU A 151 -17.63 21.50 -8.67
C LEU A 151 -17.52 23.00 -8.40
N GLY A 152 -16.39 23.45 -7.88
CA GLY A 152 -16.13 24.88 -7.68
C GLY A 152 -16.22 25.68 -8.98
N SER A 153 -15.80 25.08 -10.11
CA SER A 153 -15.87 25.69 -11.43
C SER A 153 -17.31 25.92 -11.89
N ILE A 154 -18.24 25.02 -11.57
CA ILE A 154 -19.68 25.20 -11.87
C ILE A 154 -20.24 26.44 -11.15
N VAL A 155 -19.94 26.60 -9.85
CA VAL A 155 -20.39 27.77 -9.08
C VAL A 155 -19.82 29.06 -9.67
N LYS A 156 -18.54 29.06 -10.05
CA LYS A 156 -17.90 30.20 -10.72
C LYS A 156 -18.54 30.51 -12.07
N ILE A 157 -18.90 29.50 -12.87
CA ILE A 157 -19.62 29.68 -14.14
C ILE A 157 -20.97 30.38 -13.89
N VAL A 158 -21.70 29.99 -12.85
CA VAL A 158 -22.99 30.62 -12.50
C VAL A 158 -22.79 32.09 -12.11
N VAL A 159 -21.86 32.39 -11.21
CA VAL A 159 -21.54 33.77 -10.78
C VAL A 159 -21.12 34.64 -11.97
N LEU A 160 -20.26 34.11 -12.84
CA LEU A 160 -19.77 34.84 -14.01
C LEU A 160 -20.86 35.01 -15.07
N GLY A 161 -21.71 34.00 -15.28
CA GLY A 161 -22.88 34.09 -16.14
C GLY A 161 -23.85 35.18 -15.70
N ILE A 162 -24.13 35.26 -14.40
CA ILE A 162 -24.91 36.35 -13.81
C ILE A 162 -24.24 37.71 -14.06
N THR A 163 -22.93 37.79 -13.88
CA THR A 163 -22.16 39.02 -14.14
C THR A 163 -22.30 39.47 -15.59
N ILE A 164 -22.12 38.54 -16.54
CA ILE A 164 -22.28 38.81 -17.97
C ILE A 164 -23.71 39.27 -18.28
N LEU A 165 -24.74 38.66 -17.67
CA LEU A 165 -26.13 39.07 -17.86
C LEU A 165 -26.40 40.51 -17.38
N VAL A 166 -25.82 40.93 -16.25
CA VAL A 166 -25.92 42.34 -15.78
C VAL A 166 -25.33 43.30 -16.82
N PHE A 167 -24.16 42.99 -17.36
CA PHE A 167 -23.53 43.83 -18.39
C PHE A 167 -24.27 43.80 -19.72
N VAL A 168 -24.81 42.66 -20.15
CA VAL A 168 -25.65 42.56 -21.36
C VAL A 168 -26.92 43.39 -21.20
N GLY A 169 -27.57 43.37 -20.03
CA GLY A 169 -28.71 44.24 -19.73
C GLY A 169 -28.35 45.72 -19.82
N LEU A 170 -27.16 46.09 -19.37
CA LEU A 170 -26.63 47.45 -19.47
C LEU A 170 -26.34 47.85 -20.93
N LEU A 171 -25.73 46.97 -21.72
CA LEU A 171 -25.47 47.19 -23.16
C LEU A 171 -26.78 47.32 -23.95
N LEU A 172 -27.77 46.45 -23.71
CA LEU A 172 -29.10 46.51 -24.34
C LEU A 172 -29.80 47.83 -24.05
N SER A 173 -29.64 48.36 -22.83
CA SER A 173 -30.21 49.64 -22.44
C SER A 173 -29.55 50.82 -23.14
N ILE A 174 -28.26 50.71 -23.52
CA ILE A 174 -27.54 51.73 -24.28
C ILE A 174 -27.91 51.67 -25.76
N SER A 175 -27.76 50.50 -26.40
CA SER A 175 -28.17 50.27 -27.78
C SER A 175 -28.43 48.79 -28.03
N TRP A 176 -29.67 48.45 -28.32
CA TRP A 176 -30.05 47.08 -28.65
C TRP A 176 -29.48 46.64 -30.01
N GLN A 177 -29.35 47.55 -30.99
CA GLN A 177 -28.80 47.26 -32.32
C GLN A 177 -27.32 46.87 -32.25
N LEU A 178 -26.52 47.67 -31.54
CA LEU A 178 -25.10 47.36 -31.32
C LEU A 178 -24.92 46.09 -30.49
N THR A 179 -25.80 45.84 -29.53
CA THR A 179 -25.76 44.63 -28.69
C THR A 179 -26.03 43.36 -29.49
N ILE A 180 -26.98 43.37 -30.44
CA ILE A 180 -27.21 42.22 -31.34
C ILE A 180 -25.98 41.98 -32.21
N ALA A 181 -25.42 43.03 -32.81
CA ALA A 181 -24.21 42.92 -33.63
C ALA A 181 -23.01 42.38 -32.84
N ALA A 182 -22.81 42.88 -31.61
CA ALA A 182 -21.77 42.40 -30.72
C ALA A 182 -22.01 40.95 -30.29
N THR A 183 -23.25 40.56 -29.98
CA THR A 183 -23.58 39.18 -29.62
C THR A 183 -23.28 38.22 -30.76
N LEU A 184 -23.64 38.59 -32.00
CA LEU A 184 -23.32 37.80 -33.20
C LEU A 184 -21.81 37.64 -33.37
N LEU A 185 -21.04 38.72 -33.30
CA LEU A 185 -19.58 38.67 -33.46
C LEU A 185 -18.89 37.92 -32.33
N LEU A 186 -19.33 38.11 -31.09
CA LEU A 186 -18.78 37.41 -29.92
C LEU A 186 -19.17 35.93 -29.88
N SER A 187 -20.30 35.55 -30.49
CA SER A 187 -20.65 34.13 -30.64
C SER A 187 -19.63 33.37 -31.50
N LEU A 188 -19.06 34.02 -32.53
CA LEU A 188 -17.99 33.44 -33.34
C LEU A 188 -16.74 33.15 -32.49
N VAL A 189 -16.40 34.04 -31.56
CA VAL A 189 -15.29 33.85 -30.61
C VAL A 189 -15.53 32.62 -29.72
N THR A 190 -16.76 32.42 -29.27
CA THR A 190 -17.11 31.22 -28.48
C THR A 190 -17.01 29.93 -29.29
N LEU A 191 -17.36 29.95 -30.58
CA LEU A 191 -17.22 28.80 -31.47
C LEU A 191 -15.76 28.40 -31.68
N VAL A 192 -14.87 29.38 -31.86
CA VAL A 192 -13.43 29.12 -32.00
C VAL A 192 -12.87 28.53 -30.71
N ASN A 193 -13.22 29.10 -29.56
CA ASN A 193 -12.80 28.58 -28.26
C ASN A 193 -13.39 27.21 -27.93
N GLN A 194 -14.51 26.82 -28.54
CA GLN A 194 -15.13 25.51 -28.35
C GLN A 194 -14.20 24.36 -28.78
N TYR A 195 -13.35 24.58 -29.78
CA TYR A 195 -12.32 23.62 -30.18
C TYR A 195 -11.33 23.35 -29.04
N ALA A 196 -10.76 24.41 -28.45
CA ALA A 196 -9.86 24.31 -27.30
C ALA A 196 -10.53 23.62 -26.10
N ILE A 197 -11.76 24.01 -25.76
CA ILE A 197 -12.53 23.41 -24.65
C ILE A 197 -12.74 21.89 -24.88
N SER A 198 -13.05 21.49 -26.12
CA SER A 198 -13.27 20.08 -26.45
C SER A 198 -11.99 19.26 -26.29
N ARG A 199 -10.83 19.82 -26.66
CA ARG A 199 -9.51 19.19 -26.46
C ARG A 199 -9.11 19.07 -25.00
N SER A 200 -9.53 20.01 -24.13
CA SER A 200 -9.24 19.97 -22.70
C SER A 200 -9.70 18.66 -22.05
N LYS A 201 -10.83 18.10 -22.49
CA LYS A 201 -11.31 16.80 -22.00
C LYS A 201 -10.35 15.64 -22.31
N ILE A 202 -9.75 15.65 -23.50
CA ILE A 202 -8.81 14.60 -23.95
C ILE A 202 -7.52 14.69 -23.13
N PHE A 203 -6.95 15.89 -22.99
CA PHE A 203 -5.75 16.10 -22.20
C PHE A 203 -5.97 15.80 -20.71
N GLY A 204 -7.14 16.17 -20.18
CA GLY A 204 -7.55 15.83 -18.82
C GLY A 204 -7.57 14.33 -18.56
N LYS A 205 -8.16 13.55 -19.49
CA LYS A 205 -8.17 12.08 -19.42
C LYS A 205 -6.77 11.49 -19.45
N MET A 206 -5.94 11.94 -20.40
CA MET A 206 -4.54 11.50 -20.53
C MET A 206 -3.75 11.75 -19.24
N LEU A 207 -3.91 12.93 -18.64
CA LEU A 207 -3.24 13.27 -17.39
C LEU A 207 -3.69 12.41 -16.20
N SER A 208 -4.99 12.08 -16.12
CA SER A 208 -5.49 11.15 -15.09
C SER A 208 -4.89 9.75 -15.25
N GLU A 209 -4.84 9.22 -16.48
CA GLU A 209 -4.22 7.93 -16.79
C GLU A 209 -2.72 7.90 -16.45
N MET A 210 -1.97 8.95 -16.83
CA MET A 210 -0.55 9.06 -16.51
C MET A 210 -0.29 9.21 -15.00
N SER A 211 -1.14 9.98 -14.29
CA SER A 211 -1.03 10.12 -12.84
C SER A 211 -1.27 8.80 -12.12
N LYS A 212 -2.26 8.02 -12.56
CA LYS A 212 -2.51 6.66 -12.05
C LYS A 212 -1.32 5.73 -12.28
N ALA A 213 -0.78 5.69 -13.51
CA ALA A 213 0.36 4.83 -13.85
C ALA A 213 1.61 5.19 -13.02
N TYR A 214 1.88 6.49 -12.87
CA TYR A 214 2.94 7.01 -12.02
C TYR A 214 2.77 6.59 -10.56
N SER A 215 1.62 6.85 -9.94
CA SER A 215 1.36 6.50 -8.53
C SER A 215 1.48 5.01 -8.26
N ILE A 216 0.96 4.16 -9.15
CA ILE A 216 1.10 2.71 -9.05
C ILE A 216 2.59 2.30 -9.08
N SER A 217 3.35 2.79 -10.06
CA SER A 217 4.75 2.39 -10.23
C SER A 217 5.62 2.84 -9.07
N VAL A 218 5.44 4.07 -8.57
CA VAL A 218 6.20 4.58 -7.43
C VAL A 218 5.96 3.74 -6.18
N LEU A 219 4.70 3.40 -5.88
CA LEU A 219 4.39 2.57 -4.72
C LEU A 219 4.88 1.14 -4.85
N GLU A 220 4.86 0.56 -6.05
CA GLU A 220 5.42 -0.76 -6.32
C GLU A 220 6.94 -0.76 -6.08
N THR A 221 7.67 0.23 -6.60
CA THR A 221 9.12 0.37 -6.40
C THR A 221 9.48 0.64 -4.94
N LEU A 222 8.71 1.47 -4.22
CA LEU A 222 8.96 1.76 -2.80
C LEU A 222 8.67 0.55 -1.90
N ASN A 223 7.57 -0.17 -2.14
CA ASN A 223 7.28 -1.41 -1.42
C ASN A 223 8.32 -2.50 -1.71
N GLY A 224 8.84 -2.53 -2.95
CA GLY A 224 9.90 -3.44 -3.40
C GLY A 224 11.32 -2.94 -3.18
N ILE A 225 11.54 -1.86 -2.40
CA ILE A 225 12.84 -1.17 -2.37
C ILE A 225 14.00 -2.08 -1.97
N ARG A 226 13.78 -3.03 -1.05
CA ARG A 226 14.80 -4.00 -0.65
C ARG A 226 15.24 -4.88 -1.81
N LEU A 227 14.31 -5.30 -2.67
CA LEU A 227 14.62 -6.10 -3.86
C LEU A 227 15.41 -5.27 -4.88
N VAL A 228 15.01 -4.01 -5.09
CA VAL A 228 15.74 -3.09 -5.99
C VAL A 228 17.18 -2.92 -5.53
N LYS A 229 17.39 -2.69 -4.22
CA LYS A 229 18.72 -2.57 -3.60
C LYS A 229 19.51 -3.87 -3.64
N ALA A 230 18.91 -5.00 -3.30
CA ALA A 230 19.58 -6.30 -3.28
C ALA A 230 20.02 -6.76 -4.68
N THR A 231 19.31 -6.33 -5.73
CA THR A 231 19.61 -6.70 -7.11
C THR A 231 20.43 -5.65 -7.87
N GLY A 232 20.77 -4.51 -7.24
CA GLY A 232 21.53 -3.43 -7.88
C GLY A 232 20.81 -2.75 -9.06
N ASN A 233 19.48 -2.80 -9.11
CA ASN A 233 18.67 -2.32 -10.24
C ASN A 233 18.19 -0.87 -10.09
N GLU A 234 18.80 -0.06 -9.21
CA GLU A 234 18.35 1.31 -8.92
C GLU A 234 18.26 2.18 -10.17
N GLU A 235 19.27 2.15 -11.04
CA GLU A 235 19.30 2.99 -12.25
C GLU A 235 18.18 2.61 -13.23
N LYS A 236 17.90 1.32 -13.37
CA LYS A 236 16.81 0.82 -14.23
C LYS A 236 15.44 1.28 -13.73
N GLU A 237 15.20 1.15 -12.42
CA GLU A 237 13.95 1.62 -11.82
C GLU A 237 13.84 3.14 -11.83
N PHE A 238 14.96 3.86 -11.63
CA PHE A 238 15.02 5.31 -11.78
C PHE A 238 14.63 5.75 -13.19
N GLN A 239 15.21 5.15 -14.23
CA GLN A 239 14.87 5.48 -15.63
C GLN A 239 13.39 5.20 -15.95
N ARG A 240 12.85 4.08 -15.46
CA ARG A 240 11.43 3.74 -15.60
C ARG A 240 10.53 4.79 -14.97
N ILE A 241 10.78 5.16 -13.71
CA ILE A 241 9.99 6.17 -13.00
C ILE A 241 10.19 7.56 -13.63
N GLN A 242 11.42 7.92 -14.00
CA GLN A 242 11.74 9.19 -14.66
C GLN A 242 10.93 9.35 -15.96
N LYS A 243 10.80 8.29 -16.75
CA LYS A 243 9.95 8.30 -17.95
C LYS A 243 8.48 8.59 -17.61
N LEU A 244 7.93 7.90 -16.61
CA LEU A 244 6.55 8.13 -16.15
C LEU A 244 6.33 9.55 -15.64
N ILE A 245 7.30 10.11 -14.91
CA ILE A 245 7.28 11.52 -14.48
C ILE A 245 7.23 12.43 -15.71
N ARG A 246 8.14 12.27 -16.67
CA ARG A 246 8.19 13.10 -17.88
C ARG A 246 6.92 12.99 -18.72
N ASP A 247 6.37 11.79 -18.87
CA ASP A 247 5.12 11.55 -19.61
C ASP A 247 3.92 12.23 -18.92
N ARG A 248 3.86 12.16 -17.58
CA ARG A 248 2.85 12.87 -16.77
C ARG A 248 2.99 14.38 -16.90
N GLU A 249 4.19 14.93 -16.70
CA GLU A 249 4.43 16.38 -16.79
C GLU A 249 4.18 16.89 -18.21
N LYS A 250 4.50 16.11 -19.24
CA LYS A 250 4.17 16.44 -20.63
C LYS A 250 2.65 16.49 -20.85
N ALA A 251 1.90 15.54 -20.31
CA ALA A 251 0.44 15.55 -20.39
C ALA A 251 -0.17 16.76 -19.65
N ASP A 252 0.38 17.10 -18.48
CA ASP A 252 -0.05 18.27 -17.72
C ASP A 252 0.25 19.56 -18.47
N PHE A 253 1.47 19.71 -18.98
CA PHE A 253 1.87 20.85 -19.77
C PHE A 253 1.01 21.01 -21.04
N GLN A 254 0.69 19.93 -21.75
CA GLN A 254 -0.21 19.98 -22.91
C GLN A 254 -1.63 20.44 -22.52
N SER A 255 -2.14 20.00 -21.37
CA SER A 255 -3.41 20.49 -20.83
C SER A 255 -3.34 21.98 -20.51
N GLN A 256 -2.24 22.44 -19.91
CA GLN A 256 -2.03 23.85 -19.56
C GLN A 256 -1.91 24.72 -20.81
N VAL A 257 -1.07 24.34 -21.78
CA VAL A 257 -0.91 25.07 -23.06
C VAL A 257 -2.27 25.26 -23.75
N ASN A 258 -3.09 24.20 -23.79
CA ASN A 258 -4.41 24.28 -24.39
C ASN A 258 -5.37 25.22 -23.62
N SER A 259 -5.28 25.26 -22.29
CA SER A 259 -6.14 26.15 -21.47
C SER A 259 -5.66 27.60 -21.51
N GLU A 260 -4.35 27.84 -21.43
CA GLU A 260 -3.75 29.19 -21.42
C GLU A 260 -3.88 29.88 -22.79
N ALA A 261 -3.91 29.12 -23.89
CA ALA A 261 -4.15 29.68 -25.23
C ALA A 261 -5.52 30.39 -25.36
N ILE A 262 -6.50 30.06 -24.53
CA ILE A 262 -7.85 30.62 -24.59
C ILE A 262 -7.83 32.13 -24.31
N THR A 263 -7.00 32.59 -23.37
CA THR A 263 -7.00 34.00 -22.97
C THR A 263 -6.47 34.92 -24.09
N PRO A 264 -5.28 34.69 -24.66
CA PRO A 264 -4.75 35.51 -25.76
C PRO A 264 -5.62 35.44 -27.03
N ILE A 265 -6.12 34.25 -27.39
CA ILE A 265 -7.01 34.10 -28.56
C ILE A 265 -8.30 34.90 -28.34
N GLY A 266 -8.89 34.79 -27.14
CA GLY A 266 -10.08 35.54 -26.76
C GLY A 266 -9.87 37.06 -26.79
N GLU A 267 -8.69 37.54 -26.41
CA GLU A 267 -8.35 38.97 -26.45
C GLU A 267 -8.22 39.49 -27.90
N VAL A 268 -7.44 38.81 -28.75
CA VAL A 268 -7.30 39.17 -30.17
C VAL A 268 -8.65 39.16 -30.86
N MET A 269 -9.45 38.12 -30.63
CA MET A 269 -10.80 38.02 -31.21
C MET A 269 -11.77 39.05 -30.66
N GLY A 270 -11.69 39.35 -29.36
CA GLY A 270 -12.50 40.37 -28.71
C GLY A 270 -12.22 41.77 -29.26
N ILE A 271 -10.94 42.13 -29.41
CA ILE A 271 -10.53 43.41 -30.03
C ILE A 271 -10.91 43.44 -31.51
N THR A 272 -10.76 42.33 -32.23
CA THR A 272 -11.20 42.24 -33.64
C THR A 272 -12.71 42.47 -33.76
N ALA A 273 -13.51 41.83 -32.89
CA ALA A 273 -14.95 42.06 -32.82
C ALA A 273 -15.29 43.52 -32.48
N LEU A 274 -14.55 44.13 -31.55
CA LEU A 274 -14.70 45.54 -31.19
C LEU A 274 -14.46 46.46 -32.41
N LEU A 275 -13.38 46.26 -33.17
CA LEU A 275 -13.08 47.03 -34.38
C LEU A 275 -14.17 46.88 -35.44
N MET A 276 -14.65 45.64 -35.65
CA MET A 276 -15.77 45.38 -36.56
C MET A 276 -17.05 46.10 -36.12
N ILE A 277 -17.34 46.13 -34.83
CA ILE A 277 -18.48 46.90 -34.28
C ILE A 277 -18.31 48.39 -34.57
N VAL A 278 -17.11 48.96 -34.42
CA VAL A 278 -16.86 50.38 -34.73
C VAL A 278 -17.09 50.67 -36.21
N ILE A 279 -16.62 49.80 -37.11
CA ILE A 279 -16.82 49.94 -38.56
C ILE A 279 -18.30 49.84 -38.92
N LEU A 280 -19.01 48.84 -38.37
CA LEU A 280 -20.46 48.67 -38.55
C LEU A 280 -21.24 49.86 -37.97
N SER A 281 -20.79 50.42 -36.85
CA SER A 281 -21.41 51.61 -36.26
C SER A 281 -21.31 52.81 -37.20
N LYS A 282 -20.16 52.97 -37.87
CA LYS A 282 -19.97 54.02 -38.88
C LYS A 282 -20.92 53.84 -40.07
N THR A 283 -21.13 52.61 -40.56
CA THR A 283 -21.98 52.36 -41.75
C THR A 283 -23.48 52.42 -41.45
N PHE A 284 -23.93 51.89 -40.30
CA PHE A 284 -25.34 51.89 -39.92
C PHE A 284 -25.82 53.24 -39.35
N PHE A 285 -24.92 54.06 -38.79
CA PHE A 285 -25.29 55.30 -38.11
C PHE A 285 -24.62 56.56 -38.70
N ALA A 286 -24.21 56.51 -39.98
CA ALA A 286 -23.50 57.58 -40.70
C ALA A 286 -24.21 58.97 -40.71
N ASN A 287 -25.51 59.05 -40.43
CA ASN A 287 -26.31 60.28 -40.60
C ASN A 287 -26.68 61.03 -39.29
N GLN A 288 -26.15 60.64 -38.11
CA GLN A 288 -26.48 61.26 -36.80
C GLN A 288 -25.24 61.58 -35.92
N ILE A 289 -24.15 62.03 -36.55
CA ILE A 289 -22.76 61.93 -36.06
C ILE A 289 -22.45 62.65 -34.73
N SER A 290 -23.12 63.75 -34.38
CA SER A 290 -22.75 64.56 -33.20
C SER A 290 -23.21 63.98 -31.86
N SER A 291 -24.43 63.43 -31.76
CA SER A 291 -24.95 62.79 -30.54
C SER A 291 -24.53 61.31 -30.38
N LEU A 292 -24.07 60.68 -31.46
CA LEU A 292 -23.65 59.27 -31.47
C LEU A 292 -22.26 59.00 -30.89
N SER A 293 -21.37 60.00 -30.87
CA SER A 293 -20.00 59.83 -30.35
C SER A 293 -19.99 59.40 -28.88
N THR A 294 -20.88 60.00 -28.08
CA THR A 294 -21.05 59.72 -26.66
C THR A 294 -21.66 58.35 -26.39
N VAL A 295 -22.72 57.97 -27.11
CA VAL A 295 -23.38 56.66 -26.99
C VAL A 295 -22.45 55.54 -27.42
N LEU A 296 -21.74 55.71 -28.55
CA LEU A 296 -20.75 54.76 -29.05
C LEU A 296 -19.57 54.62 -28.08
N LEU A 297 -19.02 55.72 -27.57
CA LEU A 297 -17.92 55.68 -26.60
C LEU A 297 -18.34 54.99 -25.30
N THR A 298 -19.55 55.27 -24.81
CA THR A 298 -20.15 54.58 -23.65
C THR A 298 -20.30 53.08 -23.91
N TYR A 299 -20.84 52.73 -25.07
CA TYR A 299 -21.02 51.34 -25.47
C TYR A 299 -19.68 50.59 -25.56
N LEU A 300 -18.66 51.18 -26.20
CA LEU A 300 -17.33 50.59 -26.34
C LEU A 300 -16.62 50.42 -24.99
N LEU A 301 -16.72 51.40 -24.08
CA LEU A 301 -16.12 51.32 -22.74
C LEU A 301 -16.75 50.21 -21.90
N VAL A 302 -18.08 50.06 -21.96
CA VAL A 302 -18.78 48.95 -21.30
C VAL A 302 -18.41 47.62 -21.94
N LEU A 303 -18.36 47.56 -23.28
CA LEU A 303 -18.02 46.34 -24.01
C LEU A 303 -16.58 45.86 -23.69
N LEU A 304 -15.62 46.79 -23.57
CA LEU A 304 -14.25 46.50 -23.12
C LEU A 304 -14.18 45.88 -21.73
N ARG A 305 -15.18 46.10 -20.87
CA ARG A 305 -15.30 45.42 -19.57
C ARG A 305 -15.88 44.01 -19.67
N VAL A 306 -16.66 43.72 -20.71
CA VAL A 306 -17.28 42.40 -20.94
C VAL A 306 -16.31 41.41 -21.58
N LEU A 307 -15.43 41.87 -22.48
CA LEU A 307 -14.51 40.97 -23.20
C LEU A 307 -13.66 40.08 -22.26
N PRO A 308 -13.02 40.59 -21.19
CA PRO A 308 -12.26 39.75 -20.26
C PRO A 308 -13.14 38.75 -19.50
N LEU A 309 -14.41 39.08 -19.22
CA LEU A 309 -15.34 38.18 -18.53
C LEU A 309 -15.70 36.98 -19.42
N LEU A 310 -15.87 37.20 -20.73
CA LEU A 310 -16.11 36.12 -21.69
C LEU A 310 -14.88 35.21 -21.83
N SER A 311 -13.68 35.80 -21.83
CA SER A 311 -12.43 35.05 -21.82
C SER A 311 -12.31 34.17 -20.56
N GLN A 312 -12.53 34.76 -19.38
CA GLN A 312 -12.55 34.04 -18.10
C GLN A 312 -13.58 32.90 -18.09
N LEU A 313 -14.76 33.10 -18.68
CA LEU A 313 -15.79 32.07 -18.77
C LEU A 313 -15.30 30.87 -19.60
N ASN A 314 -14.65 31.13 -20.74
CA ASN A 314 -14.12 30.07 -21.58
C ASN A 314 -12.97 29.31 -20.90
N THR A 315 -12.09 30.00 -20.16
CA THR A 315 -11.04 29.37 -19.37
C THR A 315 -11.61 28.47 -18.27
N ILE A 316 -12.63 28.93 -17.54
CA ILE A 316 -13.28 28.10 -16.51
C ILE A 316 -14.00 26.89 -17.15
N ARG A 317 -14.65 27.07 -18.31
CA ARG A 317 -15.25 25.96 -19.06
C ARG A 317 -14.21 24.93 -19.52
N SER A 318 -13.05 25.39 -19.98
CA SER A 318 -11.92 24.54 -20.34
C SER A 318 -11.38 23.75 -19.14
N ASN A 319 -11.20 24.43 -17.98
CA ASN A 319 -10.76 23.78 -16.74
C ASN A 319 -11.78 22.77 -16.21
N PHE A 320 -13.08 23.05 -16.35
CA PHE A 320 -14.12 22.08 -16.06
C PHE A 320 -14.04 20.85 -17.00
N ALA A 321 -13.80 21.07 -18.30
CA ALA A 321 -13.64 19.99 -19.26
C ALA A 321 -12.40 19.13 -18.97
N SER A 322 -11.26 19.73 -18.58
CA SER A 322 -10.03 18.99 -18.24
C SER A 322 -10.14 18.20 -16.94
N THR A 323 -11.02 18.59 -16.03
CA THR A 323 -11.26 17.88 -14.77
C THR A 323 -12.44 16.90 -14.83
N ALA A 324 -13.18 16.85 -15.95
CA ALA A 324 -14.35 15.99 -16.10
C ALA A 324 -14.02 14.49 -15.93
N ALA A 325 -12.87 14.03 -16.45
CA ALA A 325 -12.43 12.64 -16.29
C ALA A 325 -12.25 12.27 -14.80
N SER A 326 -11.68 13.18 -14.01
CA SER A 326 -11.52 13.01 -12.56
C SER A 326 -12.85 12.94 -11.83
N VAL A 327 -13.88 13.68 -12.29
CA VAL A 327 -15.24 13.57 -11.74
C VAL A 327 -15.82 12.19 -11.99
N ASP A 328 -15.61 11.62 -13.18
CA ASP A 328 -16.11 10.29 -13.53
C ASP A 328 -15.40 9.19 -12.70
N VAL A 329 -14.06 9.26 -12.60
CA VAL A 329 -13.25 8.35 -11.75
C VAL A 329 -13.65 8.45 -10.28
N THR A 330 -13.83 9.67 -9.77
CA THR A 330 -14.27 9.91 -8.39
C THR A 330 -15.69 9.41 -8.17
N ASN A 331 -16.58 9.54 -9.16
CA ASN A 331 -17.94 9.02 -9.08
C ASN A 331 -17.98 7.49 -9.05
N GLU A 332 -17.20 6.81 -9.88
CA GLU A 332 -17.04 5.36 -9.78
C GLU A 332 -16.48 4.96 -8.39
N PHE A 333 -15.46 5.67 -7.92
CA PHE A 333 -14.84 5.42 -6.62
C PHE A 333 -15.76 5.68 -5.42
N LEU A 334 -16.62 6.69 -5.46
CA LEU A 334 -17.54 7.04 -4.35
C LEU A 334 -18.95 6.44 -4.52
N SER A 335 -19.26 5.85 -5.68
CA SER A 335 -20.52 5.12 -5.89
C SER A 335 -20.53 3.81 -5.10
N LEU A 336 -21.63 3.51 -4.42
CA LEU A 336 -21.79 2.21 -3.76
C LEU A 336 -22.19 1.11 -4.77
N ASP A 337 -22.71 1.53 -5.93
CA ASP A 337 -23.10 0.66 -7.03
C ASP A 337 -21.92 -0.24 -7.46
N ASN A 338 -22.15 -1.56 -7.57
CA ASN A 338 -21.19 -2.57 -8.02
C ASN A 338 -19.94 -2.76 -7.14
N LYS A 339 -19.94 -2.29 -5.89
CA LYS A 339 -18.90 -2.62 -4.90
C LYS A 339 -19.29 -3.85 -4.09
N PRO A 340 -18.35 -4.77 -3.81
CA PRO A 340 -18.61 -5.89 -2.94
C PRO A 340 -18.73 -5.38 -1.50
N PHE A 341 -19.96 -5.26 -1.02
CA PHE A 341 -20.26 -5.03 0.38
C PHE A 341 -20.83 -6.31 0.97
N MET A 342 -20.19 -6.80 2.02
CA MET A 342 -20.65 -7.95 2.75
C MET A 342 -21.91 -7.57 3.52
N GLY A 343 -22.97 -8.34 3.35
CA GLY A 343 -24.19 -8.18 4.13
C GLY A 343 -23.88 -8.42 5.60
N ASN A 344 -24.19 -7.45 6.47
CA ASN A 344 -24.00 -7.61 7.90
C ASN A 344 -25.23 -8.28 8.53
N GLY A 345 -25.01 -9.32 9.31
CA GLY A 345 -26.06 -9.96 10.09
C GLY A 345 -26.53 -9.08 11.24
N LYS A 346 -27.63 -9.47 11.87
CA LYS A 346 -28.23 -8.73 13.00
C LYS A 346 -27.98 -9.38 14.35
N LEU A 347 -27.58 -10.65 14.36
CA LEU A 347 -27.39 -11.41 15.59
C LEU A 347 -26.03 -11.08 16.20
N PRO A 348 -25.94 -10.55 17.42
CA PRO A 348 -24.66 -10.37 18.08
C PRO A 348 -24.08 -11.74 18.45
N TYR A 349 -22.81 -11.98 18.12
CA TYR A 349 -22.10 -13.17 18.56
C TYR A 349 -21.61 -13.00 20.00
N THR A 350 -22.01 -13.91 20.89
CA THR A 350 -21.68 -13.83 22.32
C THR A 350 -20.66 -14.87 22.76
N LYS A 351 -20.93 -16.15 22.48
CA LYS A 351 -20.15 -17.28 23.01
C LYS A 351 -20.39 -18.55 22.20
N LEU A 352 -19.35 -19.36 22.05
CA LEU A 352 -19.36 -20.69 21.46
C LEU A 352 -19.84 -21.74 22.48
N GLN A 353 -20.80 -22.57 22.07
CA GLN A 353 -21.37 -23.63 22.90
C GLN A 353 -20.93 -25.02 22.45
N GLU A 354 -21.08 -25.35 21.17
CA GLU A 354 -20.87 -26.68 20.60
C GLU A 354 -19.67 -26.73 19.65
N GLY A 355 -19.62 -25.88 18.64
CA GLY A 355 -18.57 -25.93 17.62
C GLY A 355 -18.91 -25.23 16.31
N VAL A 356 -17.99 -25.38 15.34
CA VAL A 356 -18.10 -24.81 14.00
C VAL A 356 -18.26 -25.93 12.97
N SER A 357 -19.31 -25.85 12.15
CA SER A 357 -19.57 -26.80 11.07
C SER A 357 -19.40 -26.13 9.71
N PHE A 358 -18.70 -26.81 8.81
CA PHE A 358 -18.53 -26.46 7.41
C PHE A 358 -19.43 -27.42 6.62
N ASN A 359 -20.48 -26.92 5.99
CA ASN A 359 -21.52 -27.75 5.37
C ASN A 359 -21.53 -27.54 3.85
N SER A 360 -21.14 -28.57 3.09
CA SER A 360 -21.10 -28.61 1.62
C SER A 360 -20.54 -27.34 0.96
N LEU A 361 -19.38 -26.89 1.45
CA LEU A 361 -18.80 -25.63 0.99
C LEU A 361 -18.20 -25.72 -0.40
N CYS A 362 -18.65 -24.82 -1.27
CA CYS A 362 -18.06 -24.56 -2.57
C CYS A 362 -17.61 -23.10 -2.64
N PHE A 363 -16.37 -22.85 -3.06
CA PHE A 363 -15.83 -21.50 -3.14
C PHE A 363 -14.89 -21.33 -4.34
N ALA A 364 -14.96 -20.16 -4.97
CA ALA A 364 -13.98 -19.64 -5.90
C ALA A 364 -13.73 -18.17 -5.58
N TYR A 365 -12.47 -17.73 -5.75
CA TYR A 365 -12.14 -16.31 -5.60
C TYR A 365 -12.88 -15.48 -6.65
N PRO A 366 -13.36 -14.27 -6.33
CA PRO A 366 -14.17 -13.52 -7.26
C PRO A 366 -13.38 -13.13 -8.52
N GLY A 367 -13.98 -13.35 -9.70
CA GLY A 367 -13.31 -13.18 -10.98
C GLY A 367 -12.55 -14.42 -11.48
N HIS A 368 -12.56 -15.52 -10.72
CA HIS A 368 -12.07 -16.82 -11.16
C HIS A 368 -13.23 -17.83 -11.24
N GLU A 369 -13.31 -18.56 -12.35
CA GLU A 369 -14.33 -19.60 -12.54
C GLU A 369 -13.98 -20.93 -11.85
N LYS A 370 -12.69 -21.15 -11.55
CA LYS A 370 -12.22 -22.41 -10.98
C LYS A 370 -12.49 -22.45 -9.47
N LEU A 371 -13.31 -23.41 -9.06
CA LEU A 371 -13.53 -23.73 -7.64
C LEU A 371 -12.22 -24.13 -6.95
N VAL A 372 -11.90 -23.41 -5.88
CA VAL A 372 -10.80 -23.68 -4.96
C VAL A 372 -11.22 -24.69 -3.89
N LEU A 373 -12.46 -24.59 -3.40
CA LEU A 373 -13.07 -25.56 -2.49
C LEU A 373 -14.30 -26.18 -3.15
N LYS A 374 -14.48 -27.49 -2.97
CA LYS A 374 -15.51 -28.28 -3.63
C LYS A 374 -16.17 -29.22 -2.60
N ASP A 375 -17.42 -28.94 -2.25
CA ASP A 375 -18.22 -29.76 -1.33
C ASP A 375 -17.47 -30.15 -0.05
N VAL A 376 -16.86 -29.17 0.61
CA VAL A 376 -16.09 -29.40 1.84
C VAL A 376 -17.06 -29.53 3.03
N ASN A 377 -16.97 -30.68 3.71
CA ASN A 377 -17.72 -31.00 4.93
C ASN A 377 -16.76 -31.26 6.09
N LEU A 378 -16.81 -30.44 7.14
CA LEU A 378 -15.92 -30.53 8.30
C LEU A 378 -16.65 -30.09 9.57
N TYR A 379 -16.21 -30.62 10.72
CA TYR A 379 -16.70 -30.20 12.03
C TYR A 379 -15.53 -29.96 12.98
N LEU A 380 -15.51 -28.78 13.59
CA LEU A 380 -14.56 -28.31 14.59
C LEU A 380 -15.29 -28.20 15.94
N PRO A 381 -15.18 -29.21 16.82
CA PRO A 381 -15.78 -29.18 18.15
C PRO A 381 -15.17 -28.09 19.03
N ARG A 382 -15.98 -27.52 19.93
CA ARG A 382 -15.53 -26.52 20.89
C ARG A 382 -14.37 -27.04 21.75
N GLY A 383 -13.37 -26.18 21.93
CA GLY A 383 -12.21 -26.44 22.79
C GLY A 383 -11.20 -27.43 22.21
N THR A 384 -11.39 -27.88 20.97
CA THR A 384 -10.48 -28.78 20.27
C THR A 384 -9.67 -28.04 19.20
N THR A 385 -8.58 -28.65 18.78
CA THR A 385 -7.69 -28.18 17.71
C THR A 385 -7.86 -29.03 16.46
N LEU A 386 -8.27 -28.40 15.36
CA LEU A 386 -8.34 -29.00 14.03
C LEU A 386 -7.17 -28.53 13.17
N ALA A 387 -6.27 -29.44 12.80
CA ALA A 387 -5.18 -29.17 11.88
C ALA A 387 -5.58 -29.44 10.42
N LEU A 388 -5.36 -28.46 9.55
CA LEU A 388 -5.50 -28.57 8.10
C LEU A 388 -4.15 -28.96 7.49
N VAL A 389 -4.10 -30.12 6.84
CA VAL A 389 -2.89 -30.67 6.21
C VAL A 389 -3.14 -30.91 4.73
N GLY A 390 -2.14 -30.74 3.88
CA GLY A 390 -2.29 -30.95 2.44
C GLY A 390 -1.21 -30.26 1.62
N GLY A 391 -1.11 -30.62 0.34
CA GLY A 391 -0.18 -29.98 -0.60
C GLY A 391 -0.39 -28.46 -0.73
N SER A 392 0.58 -27.76 -1.32
CA SER A 392 0.41 -26.34 -1.68
C SER A 392 -0.75 -26.19 -2.68
N GLY A 393 -1.58 -25.16 -2.50
CA GLY A 393 -2.76 -24.95 -3.35
C GLY A 393 -3.96 -25.88 -3.09
N ALA A 394 -3.94 -26.70 -2.03
CA ALA A 394 -5.06 -27.58 -1.69
C ALA A 394 -6.30 -26.85 -1.12
N GLY A 395 -6.21 -25.54 -0.84
CA GLY A 395 -7.33 -24.73 -0.32
C GLY A 395 -7.31 -24.47 1.19
N LYS A 396 -6.22 -24.78 1.91
CA LYS A 396 -6.11 -24.62 3.37
C LYS A 396 -6.32 -23.17 3.85
N SER A 397 -5.54 -22.22 3.30
CA SER A 397 -5.66 -20.80 3.64
C SER A 397 -7.03 -20.25 3.26
N THR A 398 -7.58 -20.69 2.12
CA THR A 398 -8.94 -20.31 1.70
C THR A 398 -10.00 -20.76 2.70
N LEU A 399 -9.91 -21.98 3.23
CA LEU A 399 -10.84 -22.46 4.25
C LEU A 399 -10.73 -21.64 5.55
N ALA A 400 -9.50 -21.27 5.95
CA ALA A 400 -9.27 -20.41 7.10
C ALA A 400 -9.80 -18.98 6.88
N ASP A 401 -9.67 -18.41 5.69
CA ASP A 401 -10.13 -17.06 5.32
C ASP A 401 -11.67 -16.94 5.29
N LEU A 402 -12.39 -18.04 5.07
CA LEU A 402 -13.85 -18.06 5.10
C LEU A 402 -14.41 -17.95 6.53
N LEU A 403 -13.69 -18.42 7.54
CA LEU A 403 -14.14 -18.42 8.94
C LEU A 403 -14.29 -17.01 9.56
N PRO A 404 -13.35 -16.05 9.41
CA PRO A 404 -13.54 -14.66 9.82
C PRO A 404 -14.40 -13.87 8.83
N ARG A 405 -14.97 -14.56 7.84
CA ARG A 405 -15.82 -14.02 6.78
C ARG A 405 -15.07 -12.94 6.01
N PHE A 406 -13.85 -13.22 5.55
CA PHE A 406 -13.19 -12.36 4.56
C PHE A 406 -13.80 -12.54 3.18
N TYR A 407 -14.33 -13.74 2.93
CA TYR A 407 -15.16 -14.06 1.78
C TYR A 407 -16.37 -14.86 2.25
N ASP A 408 -17.46 -14.80 1.49
CA ASP A 408 -18.61 -15.70 1.66
C ASP A 408 -18.51 -16.87 0.65
N PRO A 409 -18.93 -18.09 1.02
CA PRO A 409 -18.94 -19.23 0.09
C PRO A 409 -19.96 -19.04 -1.04
N ILE A 410 -19.69 -19.64 -2.21
CA ILE A 410 -20.61 -19.61 -3.36
C ILE A 410 -21.81 -20.53 -3.12
N ALA A 411 -21.56 -21.69 -2.51
CA ALA A 411 -22.60 -22.62 -2.07
C ALA A 411 -22.21 -23.28 -0.75
N GLY A 412 -23.19 -23.77 -0.02
CA GLY A 412 -23.03 -24.27 1.34
C GLY A 412 -23.10 -23.15 2.39
N ALA A 413 -22.73 -23.49 3.62
CA ALA A 413 -22.71 -22.58 4.74
C ALA A 413 -21.65 -22.98 5.78
N ILE A 414 -21.08 -21.98 6.45
CA ILE A 414 -20.35 -22.20 7.71
C ILE A 414 -21.31 -21.80 8.83
N THR A 415 -21.51 -22.69 9.79
CA THR A 415 -22.41 -22.47 10.93
C THR A 415 -21.65 -22.54 12.24
N ILE A 416 -21.90 -21.61 13.15
CA ILE A 416 -21.47 -21.70 14.55
C ILE A 416 -22.69 -22.08 15.38
N ASP A 417 -22.62 -23.19 16.10
CA ASP A 417 -23.73 -23.72 16.93
C ASP A 417 -25.06 -23.81 16.16
N GLY A 418 -24.98 -24.20 14.88
CA GLY A 418 -26.13 -24.34 13.97
C GLY A 418 -26.61 -23.06 13.28
N VAL A 419 -26.08 -21.89 13.63
CA VAL A 419 -26.43 -20.59 13.01
C VAL A 419 -25.40 -20.20 11.97
N ASP A 420 -25.84 -19.80 10.77
CA ASP A 420 -24.96 -19.39 9.68
C ASP A 420 -24.14 -18.14 10.03
N LEU A 421 -22.84 -18.11 9.68
CA LEU A 421 -21.97 -16.94 9.84
C LEU A 421 -22.57 -15.66 9.26
N ARG A 422 -23.37 -15.77 8.19
CA ARG A 422 -24.01 -14.64 7.51
C ARG A 422 -25.09 -13.95 8.34
N GLU A 423 -25.62 -14.62 9.36
CA GLU A 423 -26.67 -14.07 10.24
C GLU A 423 -26.09 -13.25 11.41
N PHE A 424 -24.81 -13.42 11.72
CA PHE A 424 -24.11 -12.68 12.77
C PHE A 424 -23.64 -11.30 12.35
N ASP A 425 -23.64 -10.35 13.29
CA ASP A 425 -22.92 -9.09 13.17
C ASP A 425 -21.42 -9.36 13.08
N VAL A 426 -20.80 -9.00 11.96
CA VAL A 426 -19.42 -9.31 11.63
C VAL A 426 -18.43 -8.71 12.63
N VAL A 427 -18.73 -7.54 13.19
CA VAL A 427 -17.87 -6.89 14.18
C VAL A 427 -17.86 -7.69 15.49
N SER A 428 -19.04 -8.07 15.99
CA SER A 428 -19.16 -8.91 17.18
C SER A 428 -18.49 -10.28 17.01
N LEU A 429 -18.62 -10.89 15.83
CA LEU A 429 -17.99 -12.15 15.47
C LEU A 429 -16.46 -12.04 15.49
N ARG A 430 -15.90 -11.08 14.73
CA ARG A 430 -14.45 -10.89 14.61
C ARG A 430 -13.79 -10.49 15.92
N ARG A 431 -14.48 -9.75 16.80
CA ARG A 431 -13.97 -9.43 18.15
C ARG A 431 -13.72 -10.67 19.00
N ARG A 432 -14.44 -11.77 18.77
CA ARG A 432 -14.27 -13.05 19.46
C ARG A 432 -13.39 -14.06 18.70
N MET A 433 -12.85 -13.67 17.54
CA MET A 433 -11.94 -14.48 16.74
C MET A 433 -10.51 -13.91 16.79
N GLY A 434 -9.52 -14.76 17.05
CA GLY A 434 -8.12 -14.38 17.00
C GLY A 434 -7.48 -14.96 15.74
N ILE A 435 -6.65 -14.17 15.07
CA ILE A 435 -5.92 -14.61 13.88
C ILE A 435 -4.43 -14.33 14.10
N VAL A 436 -3.61 -15.37 13.95
CA VAL A 436 -2.15 -15.26 13.90
C VAL A 436 -1.69 -15.76 12.55
N SER A 437 -1.39 -14.82 11.66
CA SER A 437 -0.97 -15.10 10.29
C SER A 437 0.53 -15.36 10.20
N GLN A 438 0.95 -16.10 9.16
CA GLN A 438 2.36 -16.33 8.84
C GLN A 438 3.13 -15.01 8.72
N ASP A 439 2.62 -14.09 7.89
CA ASP A 439 3.16 -12.74 7.71
C ASP A 439 2.53 -11.77 8.71
N THR A 440 3.20 -11.59 9.85
CA THR A 440 2.73 -10.68 10.90
C THR A 440 2.82 -9.21 10.47
N PHE A 441 1.68 -8.54 10.37
CA PHE A 441 1.61 -7.10 10.16
C PHE A 441 1.64 -6.32 11.47
N LEU A 442 2.56 -5.35 11.55
CA LEU A 442 2.70 -4.41 12.64
C LEU A 442 2.61 -2.97 12.11
N PHE A 443 1.87 -2.13 12.82
CA PHE A 443 1.79 -0.70 12.51
C PHE A 443 3.07 0.00 12.96
N ASN A 444 3.41 1.09 12.28
CA ASN A 444 4.47 2.00 12.71
C ASN A 444 3.97 2.82 13.91
N ASP A 445 4.00 2.19 15.07
CA ASP A 445 3.52 2.70 16.34
C ASP A 445 4.31 2.02 17.47
N SER A 446 4.00 2.31 18.73
CA SER A 446 4.64 1.68 19.88
C SER A 446 4.33 0.18 19.96
N VAL A 447 5.18 -0.56 20.68
CA VAL A 447 4.92 -1.98 21.00
C VAL A 447 3.57 -2.11 21.72
N LYS A 448 3.30 -1.24 22.70
CA LYS A 448 2.04 -1.20 23.46
C LYS A 448 0.83 -1.08 22.55
N ASN A 449 0.82 -0.09 21.66
CA ASN A 449 -0.30 0.18 20.76
C ASN A 449 -0.51 -0.96 19.76
N ASN A 450 0.57 -1.58 19.29
CA ASN A 450 0.49 -2.76 18.44
C ASN A 450 -0.16 -3.97 19.12
N ILE A 451 0.05 -4.15 20.43
CA ILE A 451 -0.59 -5.23 21.21
C ILE A 451 -2.04 -4.87 21.51
N ALA A 452 -2.29 -3.65 21.99
CA ALA A 452 -3.62 -3.13 22.31
C ALA A 452 -4.54 -3.04 21.09
N TYR A 453 -4.01 -3.10 19.87
CA TYR A 453 -4.82 -3.15 18.65
C TYR A 453 -5.85 -4.31 18.65
N GLY A 454 -5.56 -5.42 19.34
CA GLY A 454 -6.51 -6.54 19.50
C GLY A 454 -7.68 -6.25 20.46
N CYS A 455 -7.45 -5.40 21.45
CA CYS A 455 -8.47 -4.91 22.39
C CYS A 455 -8.09 -3.50 22.85
N PRO A 456 -8.63 -2.43 22.22
CA PRO A 456 -8.22 -1.05 22.51
C PRO A 456 -8.46 -0.61 23.96
N GLU A 457 -9.38 -1.28 24.66
CA GLU A 457 -9.73 -1.02 26.06
C GLU A 457 -8.85 -1.79 27.06
N ALA A 458 -7.85 -2.55 26.57
CA ALA A 458 -7.00 -3.36 27.43
C ALA A 458 -6.16 -2.50 28.37
N THR A 459 -6.13 -2.90 29.63
CA THR A 459 -5.31 -2.26 30.67
C THR A 459 -3.82 -2.62 30.51
N ASP A 460 -2.96 -1.79 31.09
CA ASP A 460 -1.50 -2.03 31.05
C ASP A 460 -1.13 -3.38 31.69
N ASP A 461 -1.86 -3.80 32.73
CA ASP A 461 -1.68 -5.09 33.39
C ASP A 461 -2.09 -6.27 32.49
N GLU A 462 -3.16 -6.14 31.71
CA GLU A 462 -3.57 -7.14 30.72
C GLU A 462 -2.55 -7.27 29.60
N ILE A 463 -2.04 -6.14 29.10
CA ILE A 463 -0.96 -6.10 28.09
C ILE A 463 0.32 -6.75 28.64
N LEU A 464 0.70 -6.43 29.88
CA LEU A 464 1.85 -7.03 30.55
C LEU A 464 1.68 -8.55 30.73
N THR A 465 0.50 -8.99 31.12
CA THR A 465 0.19 -10.41 31.31
C THR A 465 0.24 -11.16 29.98
N ALA A 466 -0.35 -10.59 28.92
CA ALA A 466 -0.32 -11.18 27.59
C ALA A 466 1.10 -11.26 27.02
N THR A 467 1.94 -10.25 27.22
CA THR A 467 3.34 -10.29 26.76
C THR A 467 4.19 -11.29 27.50
N LYS A 468 3.96 -11.51 28.81
CA LYS A 468 4.61 -12.60 29.55
C LYS A 468 4.20 -13.96 29.00
N ARG A 469 2.90 -14.20 28.79
CA ARG A 469 2.37 -15.44 28.20
C ARG A 469 2.83 -15.68 26.76
N ALA A 470 3.06 -14.61 26.00
CA ALA A 470 3.61 -14.67 24.65
C ALA A 470 5.14 -14.84 24.59
N ASN A 471 5.82 -14.98 25.73
CA ASN A 471 7.28 -14.91 25.84
C ASN A 471 7.88 -13.63 25.22
N ALA A 472 7.14 -12.53 25.14
CA ALA A 472 7.56 -11.29 24.51
C ALA A 472 8.20 -10.29 25.49
N TYR A 473 7.85 -10.38 26.78
CA TYR A 473 8.25 -9.42 27.81
C TYR A 473 9.77 -9.19 27.88
N GLU A 474 10.56 -10.26 27.77
CA GLU A 474 12.02 -10.18 27.95
C GLU A 474 12.69 -9.28 26.91
N PHE A 475 12.36 -9.45 25.62
CA PHE A 475 12.95 -8.62 24.57
C PHE A 475 12.35 -7.22 24.57
N ILE A 476 11.06 -7.07 24.90
CA ILE A 476 10.40 -5.75 25.01
C ILE A 476 11.10 -4.93 26.09
N SER A 477 11.40 -5.53 27.25
CA SER A 477 12.08 -4.86 28.36
C SER A 477 13.52 -4.44 28.02
N LYS A 478 14.15 -5.08 27.02
CA LYS A 478 15.49 -4.75 26.52
C LYS A 478 15.46 -3.65 25.44
N LEU A 479 14.27 -3.25 24.96
CA LEU A 479 14.15 -2.14 24.01
C LEU A 479 14.42 -0.79 24.71
N PRO A 480 14.94 0.22 23.99
CA PRO A 480 15.32 1.51 24.58
C PRO A 480 14.23 2.21 25.39
N GLN A 481 12.95 2.06 25.00
CA GLN A 481 11.80 2.67 25.67
C GLN A 481 10.78 1.61 26.12
N GLY A 482 11.20 0.35 26.25
CA GLY A 482 10.30 -0.74 26.62
C GLY A 482 9.08 -0.84 25.71
N PHE A 483 7.90 -0.80 26.32
CA PHE A 483 6.59 -0.85 25.65
C PHE A 483 6.29 0.37 24.76
N ASP A 484 6.90 1.52 25.03
CA ASP A 484 6.67 2.75 24.26
C ASP A 484 7.58 2.85 23.02
N THR A 485 8.50 1.89 22.85
CA THR A 485 9.41 1.85 21.70
C THR A 485 8.64 1.77 20.39
N LEU A 486 8.89 2.72 19.49
CA LEU A 486 8.38 2.69 18.11
C LEU A 486 9.14 1.63 17.30
N ILE A 487 8.40 0.72 16.66
CA ILE A 487 8.98 -0.44 15.96
C ILE A 487 9.19 -0.23 14.45
N GLY A 488 8.82 0.95 13.94
CA GLY A 488 8.95 1.34 12.54
C GLY A 488 7.95 0.64 11.61
N ASP A 489 8.00 0.98 10.32
CA ASP A 489 7.11 0.40 9.31
C ASP A 489 7.24 -1.13 9.26
N ARG A 490 6.11 -1.82 9.46
CA ARG A 490 6.01 -3.30 9.50
C ARG A 490 6.95 -3.95 10.52
N GLY A 491 7.28 -3.23 11.60
CA GLY A 491 8.15 -3.73 12.67
C GLY A 491 9.57 -4.02 12.20
N VAL A 492 10.12 -3.22 11.27
CA VAL A 492 11.46 -3.43 10.70
C VAL A 492 12.58 -3.53 11.74
N MET A 493 12.38 -2.97 12.94
CA MET A 493 13.35 -3.01 14.03
C MET A 493 13.37 -4.34 14.80
N LEU A 494 12.47 -5.28 14.46
CA LEU A 494 12.31 -6.54 15.18
C LEU A 494 12.68 -7.74 14.31
N SER A 495 13.20 -8.79 14.96
CA SER A 495 13.41 -10.09 14.31
C SER A 495 12.08 -10.76 13.95
N GLY A 496 12.10 -11.75 13.04
CA GLY A 496 10.91 -12.50 12.65
C GLY A 496 10.16 -13.09 13.86
N GLY A 497 10.90 -13.70 14.79
CA GLY A 497 10.33 -14.35 15.98
C GLY A 497 9.81 -13.35 17.01
N GLN A 498 10.42 -12.16 17.10
CA GLN A 498 9.90 -11.07 17.93
C GLN A 498 8.57 -10.54 17.38
N ARG A 499 8.47 -10.35 16.05
CA ARG A 499 7.21 -9.91 15.41
C ARG A 499 6.08 -10.90 15.66
N GLN A 500 6.32 -12.19 15.48
CA GLN A 500 5.32 -13.22 15.74
C GLN A 500 4.90 -13.26 17.21
N ARG A 501 5.83 -13.17 18.16
CA ARG A 501 5.49 -13.08 19.60
C ARG A 501 4.62 -11.86 19.92
N LEU A 502 4.80 -10.72 19.23
CA LEU A 502 3.89 -9.58 19.37
C LEU A 502 2.49 -9.85 18.80
N ALA A 503 2.38 -10.54 17.66
CA ALA A 503 1.07 -10.96 17.15
C ALA A 503 0.37 -11.95 18.10
N ILE A 504 1.12 -12.86 18.70
CA ILE A 504 0.58 -13.78 19.72
C ILE A 504 0.13 -13.00 20.95
N ALA A 505 0.91 -12.02 21.42
CA ALA A 505 0.49 -11.14 22.51
C ALA A 505 -0.79 -10.35 22.17
N ARG A 506 -0.91 -9.82 20.94
CA ARG A 506 -2.13 -9.16 20.43
C ARG A 506 -3.34 -10.10 20.50
N ALA A 507 -3.19 -11.34 20.04
CA ALA A 507 -4.26 -12.34 20.10
C ALA A 507 -4.59 -12.74 21.55
N LEU A 508 -3.61 -12.84 22.44
CA LEU A 508 -3.83 -13.15 23.86
C LEU A 508 -4.60 -12.05 24.59
N VAL A 509 -4.30 -10.77 24.31
CA VAL A 509 -5.05 -9.62 24.87
C VAL A 509 -6.50 -9.63 24.39
N GLN A 510 -6.74 -9.97 23.12
CA GLN A 510 -8.09 -10.08 22.58
C GLN A 510 -8.91 -11.21 23.25
N ASN A 511 -8.23 -12.23 23.79
CA ASN A 511 -8.82 -13.41 24.44
C ASN A 511 -9.96 -14.06 23.62
N PRO A 512 -9.67 -14.55 22.39
CA PRO A 512 -10.67 -15.10 21.49
C PRO A 512 -11.17 -16.47 21.92
N GLU A 513 -12.36 -16.84 21.44
CA GLU A 513 -12.93 -18.19 21.63
C GLU A 513 -12.64 -19.13 20.46
N ILE A 514 -12.52 -18.55 19.26
CA ILE A 514 -12.14 -19.22 18.02
C ILE A 514 -10.80 -18.64 17.59
N LEU A 515 -9.81 -19.50 17.39
CA LEU A 515 -8.45 -19.12 17.03
C LEU A 515 -8.10 -19.68 15.65
N ILE A 516 -7.51 -18.86 14.80
CA ILE A 516 -7.03 -19.22 13.47
C ILE A 516 -5.52 -19.01 13.44
N LEU A 517 -4.77 -20.09 13.22
CA LEU A 517 -3.31 -20.06 13.15
C LEU A 517 -2.86 -20.45 11.75
N ASP A 518 -2.07 -19.60 11.11
CA ASP A 518 -1.42 -19.90 9.83
C ASP A 518 0.08 -20.10 10.07
N GLU A 519 0.49 -21.34 10.28
CA GLU A 519 1.80 -21.67 10.79
C GLU A 519 2.81 -21.91 9.65
N ALA A 520 3.68 -20.94 9.38
CA ALA A 520 4.90 -21.18 8.63
C ALA A 520 6.07 -20.32 9.15
N THR A 521 6.81 -20.91 10.08
CA THR A 521 7.91 -20.30 10.84
C THR A 521 9.30 -20.75 10.35
N SER A 522 9.43 -21.08 9.05
CA SER A 522 10.64 -21.70 8.47
C SER A 522 11.89 -20.80 8.39
N ALA A 523 11.86 -19.59 8.96
CA ALA A 523 12.93 -18.60 8.89
C ALA A 523 13.40 -18.12 10.28
N LEU A 524 13.12 -18.88 11.34
CA LEU A 524 13.51 -18.55 12.71
C LEU A 524 14.71 -19.39 13.16
N ASP A 525 15.55 -18.81 14.02
CA ASP A 525 16.54 -19.56 14.78
C ASP A 525 15.85 -20.49 15.79
N THR A 526 16.51 -21.59 16.16
CA THR A 526 15.97 -22.65 17.02
C THR A 526 15.45 -22.13 18.38
N VAL A 527 16.07 -21.09 18.94
CA VAL A 527 15.65 -20.52 20.24
C VAL A 527 14.37 -19.70 20.06
N SER A 528 14.36 -18.76 19.11
CA SER A 528 13.16 -17.98 18.78
C SER A 528 11.99 -18.87 18.40
N GLU A 529 12.25 -19.94 17.65
CA GLU A 529 11.27 -20.93 17.27
C GLU A 529 10.61 -21.59 18.48
N ARG A 530 11.40 -22.10 19.43
CA ARG A 530 10.86 -22.73 20.66
C ARG A 530 10.02 -21.76 21.47
N LEU A 531 10.44 -20.49 21.57
CA LEU A 531 9.68 -19.46 22.29
C LEU A 531 8.34 -19.14 21.62
N VAL A 532 8.31 -19.07 20.29
CA VAL A 532 7.08 -18.88 19.50
C VAL A 532 6.15 -20.09 19.66
N GLN A 533 6.66 -21.31 19.58
CA GLN A 533 5.87 -22.53 19.75
C GLN A 533 5.24 -22.62 21.13
N THR A 534 6.01 -22.38 22.19
CA THR A 534 5.47 -22.35 23.56
C THR A 534 4.38 -21.29 23.71
N ALA A 535 4.53 -20.13 23.05
CA ALA A 535 3.52 -19.08 23.07
C ALA A 535 2.25 -19.45 22.27
N LEU A 536 2.39 -20.18 21.15
CA LEU A 536 1.25 -20.71 20.38
C LEU A 536 0.51 -21.82 21.13
N ASP A 537 1.23 -22.72 21.80
CA ASP A 537 0.65 -23.75 22.67
C ASP A 537 -0.17 -23.08 23.78
N GLU A 538 0.39 -22.08 24.46
CA GLU A 538 -0.28 -21.31 25.50
C GLU A 538 -1.51 -20.53 24.98
N LEU A 539 -1.43 -19.99 23.75
CA LEU A 539 -2.56 -19.35 23.09
C LEU A 539 -3.64 -20.37 22.67
N SER A 540 -3.29 -21.61 22.35
CA SER A 540 -4.27 -22.60 21.88
C SER A 540 -4.99 -23.33 23.03
N ARG A 541 -4.41 -23.33 24.25
CA ARG A 541 -5.00 -24.01 25.42
C ARG A 541 -6.45 -23.59 25.68
N HIS A 542 -7.32 -24.59 25.77
CA HIS A 542 -8.77 -24.45 26.05
C HIS A 542 -9.54 -23.58 25.04
N ARG A 543 -8.99 -23.34 23.84
CA ARG A 543 -9.64 -22.57 22.78
C ARG A 543 -9.95 -23.46 21.59
N THR A 544 -11.00 -23.11 20.85
CA THR A 544 -11.38 -23.80 19.62
C THR A 544 -10.46 -23.31 18.52
N THR A 545 -9.58 -24.16 18.01
CA THR A 545 -8.46 -23.71 17.18
C THR A 545 -8.47 -24.39 15.81
N LEU A 546 -8.44 -23.58 14.75
CA LEU A 546 -8.21 -24.02 13.38
C LEU A 546 -6.76 -23.67 13.01
N VAL A 547 -5.94 -24.68 12.73
CA VAL A 547 -4.52 -24.49 12.39
C VAL A 547 -4.26 -24.93 10.97
N ILE A 548 -3.62 -24.08 10.16
CA ILE A 548 -2.97 -24.49 8.92
C ILE A 548 -1.59 -25.00 9.31
N ALA A 549 -1.44 -26.31 9.36
CA ALA A 549 -0.26 -26.93 9.93
C ALA A 549 0.80 -27.21 8.86
N HIS A 550 2.01 -26.69 9.09
CA HIS A 550 3.21 -27.03 8.32
C HIS A 550 4.27 -27.73 9.16
N ARG A 551 4.01 -27.96 10.45
CA ARG A 551 4.94 -28.58 11.39
C ARG A 551 4.42 -29.87 11.95
N LEU A 552 5.33 -30.83 12.10
CA LEU A 552 4.96 -32.13 12.65
C LEU A 552 4.43 -32.03 14.08
N SER A 553 5.09 -31.24 14.92
CA SER A 553 4.69 -31.04 16.32
C SER A 553 3.24 -30.59 16.46
N THR A 554 2.81 -29.68 15.59
CA THR A 554 1.46 -29.10 15.61
C THR A 554 0.43 -30.07 15.07
N VAL A 555 0.79 -30.83 14.01
CA VAL A 555 -0.06 -31.88 13.47
C VAL A 555 -0.25 -33.02 14.49
N GLN A 556 0.80 -33.45 15.19
CA GLN A 556 0.75 -34.54 16.17
C GLN A 556 -0.07 -34.18 17.41
N LYS A 557 0.03 -32.92 17.87
CA LYS A 557 -0.73 -32.41 19.03
C LYS A 557 -2.20 -32.11 18.71
N ALA A 558 -2.61 -32.07 17.45
CA ALA A 558 -3.97 -31.72 17.08
C ALA A 558 -4.95 -32.85 17.44
N ASP A 559 -6.08 -32.48 18.05
CA ASP A 559 -7.14 -33.43 18.39
C ASP A 559 -7.73 -34.11 17.13
N ARG A 560 -7.81 -33.34 16.03
CA ARG A 560 -8.26 -33.83 14.74
C ARG A 560 -7.42 -33.24 13.62
N ILE A 561 -7.24 -34.00 12.57
CA ILE A 561 -6.55 -33.62 11.34
C ILE A 561 -7.53 -33.76 10.19
N ALA A 562 -7.66 -32.72 9.37
CA ALA A 562 -8.37 -32.75 8.10
C ALA A 562 -7.37 -32.60 6.97
N VAL A 563 -7.32 -33.62 6.10
CA VAL A 563 -6.41 -33.63 4.95
C VAL A 563 -7.14 -33.15 3.71
N LEU A 564 -6.64 -32.06 3.13
CA LEU A 564 -7.17 -31.45 1.92
C LEU A 564 -6.32 -31.86 0.71
N ASP A 565 -7.00 -32.29 -0.36
CA ASP A 565 -6.41 -32.44 -1.69
C ASP A 565 -7.33 -31.80 -2.74
N ARG A 566 -6.75 -30.95 -3.60
CA ARG A 566 -7.45 -30.30 -4.73
C ARG A 566 -8.81 -29.66 -4.37
N GLY A 567 -8.92 -29.09 -3.18
CA GLY A 567 -10.12 -28.41 -2.70
C GLY A 567 -11.17 -29.30 -2.04
N GLN A 568 -10.86 -30.57 -1.78
CA GLN A 568 -11.74 -31.53 -1.12
C GLN A 568 -11.08 -32.09 0.13
N VAL A 569 -11.89 -32.44 1.12
CA VAL A 569 -11.42 -33.17 2.30
C VAL A 569 -11.41 -34.64 1.96
N VAL A 570 -10.22 -35.24 1.94
CA VAL A 570 -10.04 -36.65 1.58
C VAL A 570 -9.99 -37.55 2.80
N GLU A 571 -9.47 -37.07 3.93
CA GLU A 571 -9.30 -37.83 5.15
C GLU A 571 -9.54 -36.97 6.39
N VAL A 572 -10.16 -37.55 7.41
CA VAL A 572 -10.34 -36.93 8.74
C VAL A 572 -10.09 -38.00 9.81
N GLY A 573 -9.34 -37.64 10.85
CA GLY A 573 -9.02 -38.52 11.98
C GLY A 573 -7.96 -37.88 12.87
N ASN A 574 -7.55 -38.58 13.93
CA ASN A 574 -6.35 -38.19 14.70
C ASN A 574 -5.07 -38.68 14.01
N HIS A 575 -3.91 -38.30 14.54
CA HIS A 575 -2.60 -38.66 13.97
C HIS A 575 -2.40 -40.16 13.79
N GLU A 576 -2.69 -40.94 14.84
CA GLU A 576 -2.48 -42.40 14.86
C GLU A 576 -3.44 -43.11 13.89
N GLU A 577 -4.72 -42.74 13.89
CA GLU A 577 -5.75 -43.28 13.00
C GLU A 577 -5.40 -43.07 11.53
N LEU A 578 -4.90 -41.87 11.17
CA LEU A 578 -4.57 -41.54 9.79
C LEU A 578 -3.27 -42.20 9.32
N LEU A 579 -2.30 -42.41 10.21
CA LEU A 579 -1.10 -43.20 9.91
C LEU A 579 -1.44 -44.67 9.67
N GLN A 580 -2.24 -45.29 10.54
CA GLN A 580 -2.64 -46.69 10.41
C GLN A 580 -3.43 -46.96 9.12
N LYS A 581 -4.23 -45.99 8.66
CA LYS A 581 -4.96 -46.09 7.38
C LYS A 581 -4.03 -46.15 6.16
N GLY A 582 -2.76 -45.77 6.27
CA GLY A 582 -1.81 -45.78 5.15
C GLY A 582 -2.22 -44.89 3.98
N GLY A 583 -3.03 -43.86 4.24
CA GLY A 583 -3.70 -43.03 3.24
C GLY A 583 -2.83 -41.95 2.62
N TYR A 584 -3.48 -40.91 2.10
CA TYR A 584 -2.84 -39.68 1.65
C TYR A 584 -2.14 -38.95 2.81
N TYR A 585 -2.70 -38.95 4.02
CA TYR A 585 -2.02 -38.42 5.21
C TYR A 585 -0.66 -39.08 5.45
N SER A 586 -0.62 -40.42 5.50
CA SER A 586 0.62 -41.18 5.75
C SER A 586 1.68 -40.91 4.68
N ARG A 587 1.26 -40.72 3.43
CA ARG A 587 2.17 -40.35 2.33
C ARG A 587 2.72 -38.94 2.49
N LEU A 588 1.86 -37.96 2.79
CA LEU A 588 2.29 -36.59 3.10
C LEU A 588 3.23 -36.57 4.31
N TYR A 589 2.90 -37.33 5.35
CA TYR A 589 3.74 -37.51 6.52
C TYR A 589 5.11 -38.07 6.15
N SER A 590 5.18 -39.14 5.37
CA SER A 590 6.47 -39.70 4.91
C SER A 590 7.27 -38.77 4.00
N MET A 591 6.61 -37.85 3.29
CA MET A 591 7.29 -36.93 2.36
C MET A 591 7.71 -35.62 3.02
N GLN A 592 6.94 -35.13 4.00
CA GLN A 592 7.12 -33.81 4.61
C GLN A 592 7.71 -33.87 6.03
N PHE A 593 7.47 -34.95 6.77
CA PHE A 593 7.70 -35.01 8.21
C PHE A 593 8.50 -36.23 8.69
N ALA A 594 8.51 -37.33 7.93
CA ALA A 594 9.58 -38.30 8.09
C ALA A 594 10.86 -37.62 7.61
N GLU A 595 11.78 -37.37 8.53
CA GLU A 595 13.18 -37.16 8.20
C GLU A 595 13.54 -38.15 7.10
N ARG A 596 14.17 -37.68 6.02
CA ARG A 596 14.74 -38.56 5.02
C ARG A 596 15.45 -39.70 5.76
N PRO A 597 14.98 -40.97 5.72
CA PRO A 597 15.95 -42.04 5.87
C PRO A 597 16.90 -41.80 4.73
N GLU A 598 18.17 -41.55 5.05
CA GLU A 598 19.26 -41.25 4.13
C GLU A 598 18.97 -41.86 2.76
N THR A 599 18.51 -41.02 1.83
CA THR A 599 18.25 -41.45 0.46
C THR A 599 19.56 -42.03 -0.04
N ILE A 600 19.52 -43.29 -0.48
CA ILE A 600 20.58 -44.05 -1.13
C ILE A 600 21.35 -43.13 -2.09
N THR A 601 22.35 -42.42 -1.56
CA THR A 601 23.38 -41.75 -2.33
C THR A 601 24.27 -42.85 -2.83
N LYS A 602 24.65 -42.80 -4.12
CA LYS A 602 25.70 -43.69 -4.62
C LYS A 602 26.87 -43.65 -3.62
N PRO A 603 27.47 -44.77 -3.21
CA PRO A 603 28.48 -44.81 -2.13
C PRO A 603 29.62 -43.79 -2.31
N ASN A 604 29.96 -43.43 -3.56
CA ASN A 604 30.96 -42.39 -3.85
C ASN A 604 30.50 -40.96 -3.50
N GLN A 605 29.20 -40.66 -3.58
CA GLN A 605 28.65 -39.34 -3.22
C GLN A 605 28.56 -39.13 -1.70
N SER A 606 28.31 -40.19 -0.92
CA SER A 606 28.39 -40.13 0.54
C SER A 606 29.83 -39.94 1.02
N LEU A 607 30.80 -40.65 0.41
CA LEU A 607 32.22 -40.46 0.68
C LEU A 607 32.70 -39.04 0.37
N LEU A 608 32.31 -38.48 -0.79
CA LEU A 608 32.64 -37.09 -1.15
C LEU A 608 32.02 -36.06 -0.19
N ARG A 609 30.77 -36.25 0.22
CA ARG A 609 30.10 -35.34 1.16
C ARG A 609 30.81 -35.29 2.51
N ILE A 610 31.23 -36.45 3.01
CA ILE A 610 31.92 -36.57 4.29
C ILE A 610 33.34 -36.04 4.19
N SER A 611 34.02 -36.31 3.08
CA SER A 611 35.32 -35.70 2.81
C SER A 611 35.25 -34.16 2.82
N HIS A 612 34.22 -33.56 2.21
CA HIS A 612 34.01 -32.10 2.27
C HIS A 612 33.72 -31.58 3.68
N GLU A 613 32.98 -32.34 4.49
CA GLU A 613 32.70 -31.98 5.88
C GLU A 613 33.98 -32.03 6.74
N ILE A 614 34.77 -33.09 6.60
CA ILE A 614 36.10 -33.24 7.22
C ILE A 614 37.03 -32.10 6.80
N ARG A 615 37.09 -31.78 5.49
CA ARG A 615 37.89 -30.66 4.96
C ARG A 615 37.50 -29.34 5.59
N THR A 616 36.20 -29.08 5.74
CA THR A 616 35.70 -27.83 6.32
C THR A 616 36.19 -27.66 7.75
N GLN A 617 36.09 -28.72 8.56
CA GLN A 617 36.58 -28.68 9.95
C GLN A 617 38.11 -28.61 10.04
N LEU A 618 38.84 -29.31 9.16
CA LEU A 618 40.30 -29.23 9.07
C LEU A 618 40.76 -27.81 8.73
N ASN A 619 40.13 -27.16 7.74
CA ASN A 619 40.47 -25.79 7.37
C ASN A 619 40.22 -24.80 8.52
N SER A 620 39.10 -24.93 9.24
CA SER A 620 38.84 -24.13 10.44
C SER A 620 39.91 -24.36 11.51
N MET A 621 40.25 -25.62 11.81
CA MET A 621 41.27 -25.98 12.78
C MET A 621 42.66 -25.47 12.40
N ILE A 622 43.07 -25.61 11.14
CA ILE A 622 44.33 -25.07 10.61
C ILE A 622 44.37 -23.55 10.76
N GLY A 623 43.25 -22.87 10.48
CA GLY A 623 43.12 -21.43 10.67
C GLY A 623 43.34 -21.01 12.13
N PHE A 624 42.69 -21.69 13.07
CA PHE A 624 42.85 -21.41 14.50
C PHE A 624 44.27 -21.71 15.01
N LEU A 625 44.84 -22.87 14.65
CA LEU A 625 46.20 -23.25 15.01
C LEU A 625 47.24 -22.28 14.43
N ARG A 626 47.01 -21.76 13.22
CA ARG A 626 47.89 -20.76 12.60
C ARG A 626 47.84 -19.42 13.33
N LEU A 627 46.65 -18.95 13.70
CA LEU A 627 46.50 -17.73 14.49
C LEU A 627 47.22 -17.85 15.85
N LEU A 628 47.20 -19.05 16.45
CA LEU A 628 47.91 -19.37 17.69
C LEU A 628 49.44 -19.46 17.52
N LEU A 629 49.94 -19.81 16.32
CA LEU A 629 51.38 -19.92 16.02
C LEU A 629 52.00 -18.60 15.55
N ASP A 630 51.25 -17.77 14.83
CA ASP A 630 51.73 -16.50 14.28
C ASP A 630 51.78 -15.37 15.37
N ASP A 631 51.47 -15.70 16.63
CA ASP A 631 51.41 -14.79 17.81
C ASP A 631 50.55 -13.54 17.55
N LEU A 632 49.51 -13.68 16.73
CA LEU A 632 48.60 -12.60 16.31
C LEU A 632 47.47 -12.35 17.34
N VAL A 633 47.56 -12.94 18.54
CA VAL A 633 46.52 -12.96 19.56
C VAL A 633 47.10 -12.47 20.89
N ASP A 634 46.90 -11.19 21.18
CA ASP A 634 47.45 -10.52 22.38
C ASP A 634 46.65 -10.85 23.67
N ASP A 635 45.41 -11.35 23.54
CA ASP A 635 44.51 -11.61 24.67
C ASP A 635 44.50 -13.08 25.10
N ALA A 636 44.68 -13.31 26.41
CA ALA A 636 44.71 -14.65 26.99
C ALA A 636 43.36 -15.38 26.89
N GLN A 637 42.24 -14.63 26.88
CA GLN A 637 40.91 -15.20 26.74
C GLN A 637 40.64 -15.63 25.29
N GLU A 638 41.00 -14.80 24.32
CA GLU A 638 40.92 -15.14 22.89
C GLU A 638 41.82 -16.34 22.53
N ARG A 639 43.02 -16.44 23.13
CA ARG A 639 43.92 -17.60 22.96
C ARG A 639 43.28 -18.90 23.46
N GLN A 640 42.59 -18.85 24.61
CA GLN A 640 41.87 -20.01 25.16
C GLN A 640 40.68 -20.43 24.28
N GLU A 641 39.94 -19.45 23.75
CA GLU A 641 38.80 -19.70 22.84
C GLU A 641 39.26 -20.39 21.55
N LEU A 642 40.38 -19.95 20.96
CA LEU A 642 40.95 -20.58 19.76
C LEU A 642 41.45 -22.00 20.00
N ILE A 643 42.01 -22.30 21.19
CA ILE A 643 42.40 -23.67 21.58
C ILE A 643 41.15 -24.54 21.71
N GLU A 644 40.09 -24.03 22.34
CA GLU A 644 38.83 -24.75 22.53
C GLU A 644 38.13 -25.02 21.18
N ASP A 645 38.14 -24.05 20.27
CA ASP A 645 37.54 -24.19 18.94
C ASP A 645 38.36 -25.10 18.02
N SER A 646 39.69 -25.10 18.16
CA SER A 646 40.56 -26.12 17.53
C SER A 646 40.22 -27.51 18.04
N TYR A 647 40.03 -27.67 19.35
CA TYR A 647 39.67 -28.94 19.99
C TYR A 647 38.30 -29.44 19.52
N LYS A 648 37.29 -28.56 19.50
CA LYS A 648 35.95 -28.88 18.98
C LYS A 648 35.99 -29.29 17.51
N SER A 649 36.82 -28.65 16.70
CA SER A 649 36.98 -28.99 15.28
C SER A 649 37.60 -30.38 15.12
N ALA A 650 38.67 -30.70 15.85
CA ALA A 650 39.27 -32.05 15.87
C ALA A 650 38.27 -33.12 16.34
N TRP A 651 37.51 -32.84 17.40
CA TRP A 651 36.52 -33.77 17.95
C TRP A 651 35.36 -34.01 16.98
N ARG A 652 34.88 -32.96 16.30
CA ARG A 652 33.85 -33.09 15.25
C ARG A 652 34.32 -33.98 14.12
N ILE A 653 35.56 -33.82 13.65
CA ILE A 653 36.12 -34.69 12.60
C ILE A 653 36.12 -36.15 13.06
N LEU A 654 36.60 -36.41 14.27
CA LEU A 654 36.65 -37.77 14.82
C LEU A 654 35.24 -38.39 14.91
N ASN A 655 34.27 -37.64 15.44
CA ASN A 655 32.88 -38.08 15.54
C ASN A 655 32.23 -38.29 14.16
N THR A 656 32.54 -37.44 13.17
CA THR A 656 32.07 -37.63 11.79
C THR A 656 32.62 -38.93 11.19
N ILE A 657 33.87 -39.28 11.48
CA ILE A 657 34.48 -40.55 11.04
C ILE A 657 33.82 -41.74 11.77
N ASP A 658 33.62 -41.65 13.09
CA ASP A 658 32.96 -42.69 13.90
C ASP A 658 31.54 -43.00 13.42
N VAL A 659 30.70 -41.97 13.28
CA VAL A 659 29.32 -42.11 12.82
C VAL A 659 29.29 -42.70 11.42
N PHE A 660 30.23 -42.33 10.56
CA PHE A 660 30.28 -42.86 9.20
C PHE A 660 30.72 -44.32 9.13
N ASP A 661 31.71 -44.73 9.92
CA ASP A 661 32.14 -46.13 10.01
C ASP A 661 30.97 -47.01 10.50
N ASP A 662 30.20 -46.53 11.50
CA ASP A 662 29.01 -47.23 12.00
C ASP A 662 27.91 -47.35 10.93
N VAL A 663 27.63 -46.27 10.19
CA VAL A 663 26.64 -46.25 9.11
C VAL A 663 27.05 -47.19 7.98
N ILE A 664 28.31 -47.17 7.53
CA ILE A 664 28.74 -48.06 6.45
C ILE A 664 28.82 -49.51 6.91
N ASN A 665 29.35 -49.81 8.10
CA ASN A 665 29.37 -51.19 8.60
C ASN A 665 27.95 -51.77 8.71
N SER A 666 26.96 -50.96 9.09
CA SER A 666 25.54 -51.32 9.06
C SER A 666 25.00 -51.53 7.64
N GLN A 667 25.40 -50.69 6.67
CA GLN A 667 24.95 -50.80 5.27
C GLN A 667 25.58 -51.99 4.54
N ILE A 668 26.88 -52.26 4.71
CA ILE A 668 27.58 -53.41 4.13
C ILE A 668 27.04 -54.72 4.68
N SER A 669 26.80 -54.81 5.99
CA SER A 669 26.19 -55.99 6.63
C SER A 669 24.77 -56.27 6.12
N GLY A 670 24.02 -55.23 5.72
CA GLY A 670 22.69 -55.35 5.14
C GLY A 670 22.63 -55.59 3.63
N GLN A 671 23.67 -55.21 2.86
CA GLN A 671 23.66 -55.21 1.39
C GLN A 671 24.29 -56.45 0.71
N ILE A 672 24.84 -57.42 1.46
CA ILE A 672 25.44 -58.65 0.89
C ILE A 672 24.44 -59.46 0.02
N LEU A 673 23.13 -59.21 0.12
CA LEU A 673 22.10 -59.95 -0.60
C LEU A 673 21.62 -59.35 -1.94
N ALA A 674 22.11 -58.20 -2.43
CA ALA A 674 21.48 -57.57 -3.61
C ALA A 674 22.37 -56.67 -4.53
N ILE A 675 23.62 -57.02 -4.82
CA ILE A 675 24.45 -56.26 -5.79
C ILE A 675 25.23 -57.23 -6.71
N SER A 676 25.39 -56.87 -7.99
CA SER A 676 26.16 -57.64 -8.99
C SER A 676 27.69 -57.59 -8.73
N ASP A 677 28.38 -58.71 -8.98
CA ASP A 677 29.81 -58.94 -8.68
C ASP A 677 30.78 -57.84 -9.16
N GLN A 678 30.48 -57.14 -10.26
CA GLN A 678 31.35 -56.08 -10.79
C GLN A 678 31.31 -54.77 -9.98
N ASN A 679 30.17 -54.41 -9.39
CA ASN A 679 30.04 -53.21 -8.57
C ASN A 679 30.52 -53.44 -7.12
N GLN A 680 30.51 -54.69 -6.64
CA GLN A 680 31.06 -55.03 -5.32
C GLN A 680 32.56 -54.76 -5.20
N ASN A 681 33.34 -55.08 -6.24
CA ASN A 681 34.79 -54.92 -6.21
C ASN A 681 35.24 -53.45 -6.13
N VAL A 682 34.57 -52.54 -6.85
CA VAL A 682 34.91 -51.09 -6.85
C VAL A 682 34.48 -50.42 -5.53
N ILE A 683 33.31 -50.79 -5.00
CA ILE A 683 32.83 -50.27 -3.71
C ILE A 683 33.74 -50.78 -2.58
N SER A 684 34.17 -52.04 -2.63
CA SER A 684 35.10 -52.60 -1.65
C SER A 684 36.48 -51.92 -1.68
N SER A 685 36.98 -51.49 -2.85
CA SER A 685 38.30 -50.85 -2.95
C SER A 685 38.31 -49.43 -2.42
N HIS A 686 37.30 -48.61 -2.73
CA HIS A 686 37.21 -47.25 -2.17
C HIS A 686 36.91 -47.25 -0.67
N TYR A 687 36.13 -48.23 -0.19
CA TYR A 687 35.89 -48.41 1.24
C TYR A 687 37.14 -48.89 1.99
N GLN A 688 37.91 -49.83 1.42
CA GLN A 688 39.19 -50.23 1.99
C GLN A 688 40.18 -49.06 2.06
N ASN A 689 40.24 -48.22 1.01
CA ASN A 689 41.05 -47.01 1.01
C ASN A 689 40.59 -46.00 2.08
N PHE A 690 39.28 -45.78 2.23
CA PHE A 690 38.75 -44.91 3.28
C PHE A 690 39.04 -45.46 4.67
N ASN A 691 38.90 -46.77 4.91
CA ASN A 691 39.23 -47.39 6.19
C ASN A 691 40.71 -47.21 6.54
N GLN A 692 41.60 -47.35 5.56
CA GLN A 692 43.03 -47.10 5.76
C GLN A 692 43.31 -45.63 6.14
N ILE A 693 42.65 -44.69 5.48
CA ILE A 693 42.76 -43.25 5.79
C ILE A 693 42.12 -42.94 7.15
N SER A 694 40.97 -43.54 7.48
CA SER A 694 40.27 -43.32 8.75
C SER A 694 41.14 -43.71 9.96
N ALA A 695 41.94 -44.78 9.84
CA ALA A 695 42.85 -45.22 10.88
C ALA A 695 44.01 -44.22 11.09
N GLU A 696 44.54 -43.66 10.00
CA GLU A 696 45.54 -42.58 10.07
C GLU A 696 44.94 -41.32 10.69
N PHE A 697 43.73 -40.92 10.25
CA PHE A 697 43.01 -39.78 10.80
C PHE A 697 42.78 -39.92 12.31
N ARG A 698 42.33 -41.08 12.77
CA ARG A 698 42.17 -41.36 14.21
C ARG A 698 43.48 -41.22 14.98
N THR A 699 44.59 -41.67 14.40
CA THR A 699 45.91 -41.59 15.04
C THR A 699 46.33 -40.13 15.24
N TYR A 700 46.31 -39.33 14.17
CA TYR A 700 46.72 -37.92 14.23
C TYR A 700 45.72 -37.04 14.97
N LEU A 701 44.40 -37.27 14.84
CA LEU A 701 43.39 -36.50 15.57
C LEU A 701 43.46 -36.79 17.07
N ASN A 702 43.73 -38.02 17.49
CA ASN A 702 43.92 -38.32 18.91
C ASN A 702 45.18 -37.64 19.47
N LEU A 703 46.26 -37.55 18.69
CA LEU A 703 47.45 -36.78 19.05
C LEU A 703 47.09 -35.29 19.19
N ILE A 704 46.44 -34.69 18.21
CA ILE A 704 45.98 -33.29 18.25
C ILE A 704 45.07 -33.03 19.46
N LEU A 705 44.09 -33.90 19.71
CA LEU A 705 43.18 -33.79 20.86
C LEU A 705 43.93 -33.89 22.19
N SER A 706 44.96 -34.74 22.28
CA SER A 706 45.78 -34.87 23.49
C SER A 706 46.63 -33.62 23.73
N SER A 707 47.21 -33.04 22.67
CA SER A 707 48.00 -31.81 22.73
C SER A 707 47.13 -30.61 23.08
N LEU A 708 45.99 -30.44 22.42
CA LEU A 708 45.05 -29.35 22.68
C LEU A 708 44.39 -29.43 24.06
N ARG A 709 44.11 -30.65 24.54
CA ARG A 709 43.62 -30.85 25.91
C ARG A 709 44.68 -30.49 26.95
N SER A 710 45.93 -30.88 26.72
CA SER A 710 47.05 -30.52 27.60
C SER A 710 47.30 -29.01 27.64
N LEU A 711 47.10 -28.32 26.51
CA LEU A 711 47.15 -26.86 26.42
C LEU A 711 45.97 -26.19 27.12
N SER A 712 44.76 -26.75 27.01
CA SER A 712 43.54 -26.21 27.63
C SER A 712 43.52 -26.36 29.15
N ASP A 713 44.04 -27.48 29.68
CA ASP A 713 44.05 -27.80 31.11
C ASP A 713 45.14 -27.03 31.90
N ASN A 714 45.92 -26.15 31.23
CA ASN A 714 46.78 -25.11 31.81
C ASN A 714 47.72 -25.59 32.95
N LEU A 715 48.39 -26.72 32.75
CA LEU A 715 49.31 -27.33 33.72
C LEU A 715 50.78 -27.19 33.28
N LEU A 716 51.50 -26.19 33.82
CA LEU A 716 52.98 -26.16 33.96
C LEU A 716 53.82 -26.49 32.70
N TYR A 717 53.46 -25.98 31.52
CA TYR A 717 54.32 -26.03 30.32
C TYR A 717 54.97 -24.67 30.03
N SER A 718 56.25 -24.68 29.64
CA SER A 718 56.97 -23.50 29.18
C SER A 718 56.41 -22.99 27.84
N LEU A 719 56.62 -21.71 27.51
CA LEU A 719 56.14 -21.12 26.24
C LEU A 719 56.69 -21.89 25.01
N GLU A 720 57.93 -22.39 25.11
CA GLU A 720 58.56 -23.23 24.08
C GLU A 720 57.81 -24.56 23.89
N GLU A 721 57.43 -25.23 24.98
CA GLU A 721 56.64 -26.49 24.92
C GLU A 721 55.23 -26.24 24.36
N GLN A 722 54.59 -25.11 24.69
CA GLN A 722 53.28 -24.77 24.15
C GLN A 722 53.33 -24.54 22.63
N ILE A 723 54.34 -23.81 22.16
CA ILE A 723 54.57 -23.58 20.73
C ILE A 723 54.88 -24.91 20.04
N GLN A 724 55.64 -25.80 20.67
CA GLN A 724 55.92 -27.13 20.13
C GLN A 724 54.64 -27.95 19.95
N PHE A 725 53.76 -28.02 20.96
CA PHE A 725 52.48 -28.74 20.86
C PHE A 725 51.55 -28.16 19.78
N LEU A 726 51.51 -26.84 19.65
CA LEU A 726 50.73 -26.15 18.60
C LEU A 726 51.31 -26.43 17.21
N SER A 727 52.64 -26.42 17.08
CA SER A 727 53.33 -26.70 15.82
C SER A 727 53.12 -28.15 15.37
N GLU A 728 53.26 -29.11 16.28
CA GLU A 728 53.00 -30.53 16.00
C GLU A 728 51.53 -30.77 15.61
N SER A 729 50.60 -30.08 16.28
CA SER A 729 49.16 -30.16 15.96
C SER A 729 48.85 -29.56 14.59
N TYR A 730 49.50 -28.43 14.25
CA TYR A 730 49.37 -27.78 12.96
C TYR A 730 49.94 -28.62 11.82
N GLU A 731 51.15 -29.16 11.98
CA GLU A 731 51.75 -30.07 10.99
C GLU A 731 50.91 -31.33 10.79
N SER A 732 50.37 -31.89 11.87
CA SER A 732 49.44 -33.03 11.81
C SER A 732 48.16 -32.68 11.04
N ALA A 733 47.60 -31.48 11.27
CA ALA A 733 46.42 -31.01 10.54
C ALA A 733 46.69 -30.81 9.04
N ILE A 734 47.86 -30.26 8.69
CA ILE A 734 48.32 -30.08 7.31
C ILE A 734 48.57 -31.43 6.63
N TYR A 735 49.12 -32.40 7.36
CA TYR A 735 49.30 -33.76 6.86
C TYR A 735 47.93 -34.41 6.53
N LEU A 736 46.95 -34.28 7.43
CA LEU A 736 45.61 -34.82 7.24
C LEU A 736 44.88 -34.20 6.05
N ILE A 737 44.96 -32.88 5.85
CA ILE A 737 44.28 -32.23 4.71
C ILE A 737 44.89 -32.65 3.37
N ASN A 738 46.21 -32.81 3.30
CA ASN A 738 46.89 -33.30 2.09
C ASN A 738 46.53 -34.76 1.76
N ASN A 739 46.39 -35.62 2.77
CA ASN A 739 45.94 -37.00 2.57
C ASN A 739 44.46 -37.06 2.17
N LEU A 740 43.62 -36.17 2.70
CA LEU A 740 42.23 -36.04 2.28
C LEU A 740 42.09 -35.62 0.82
N GLU A 741 42.92 -34.69 0.35
CA GLU A 741 42.95 -34.27 -1.06
C GLU A 741 43.30 -35.43 -2.01
N LYS A 742 44.33 -36.22 -1.68
CA LYS A 742 44.67 -37.43 -2.45
C LYS A 742 43.53 -38.44 -2.48
N PHE A 743 42.79 -38.57 -1.38
CA PHE A 743 41.62 -39.44 -1.31
C PHE A 743 40.48 -38.96 -2.22
N GLU A 744 40.16 -37.67 -2.20
CA GLU A 744 39.14 -37.10 -3.08
C GLU A 744 39.49 -37.22 -4.57
N GLU A 745 40.76 -37.05 -4.92
CA GLU A 745 41.25 -37.31 -6.29
C GLU A 745 41.09 -38.78 -6.69
N SER A 746 41.26 -39.72 -5.76
CA SER A 746 41.07 -41.15 -6.00
C SER A 746 39.61 -41.58 -6.17
N ILE A 747 38.65 -40.78 -5.67
CA ILE A 747 37.20 -41.03 -5.85
C ILE A 747 36.67 -40.39 -7.15
N SER A 748 37.35 -39.34 -7.62
CA SER A 748 36.92 -38.55 -8.79
C SER A 748 37.40 -39.12 -10.13
N ASN A 749 38.43 -39.97 -10.12
CA ASN A 749 38.94 -40.74 -11.26
C ASN A 749 38.34 -42.15 -11.29
#